data_AF-A0A3L7PB74-F1
#
_entry.id   AF-A0A3L7PB74-F1
#
_cell.length_a   1.000
_cell.length_b   1.000
_cell.length_c   1.000
_cell.angle_alpha   90.00
_cell.angle_beta   90.00
_cell.angle_gamma   90.00
#
_symmetry.space_group_name_H-M   'P 1'
#
loop_
_entity.id
_entity.type
_entity.pdbx_description
1 polymer ?
#
loop_
_entity_poly.entity_id
_entity_poly.type
_entity_poly.pdbx_seq_one_letter_code
_entity_poly.pdbx_strand_id
1 'polypeptide(L)'
;MQTGRVLFMMDGIRDILFYLAGVQAPSGATVSGLETHTHWLRLAFWLGLVVAGLGLARWAYHRETIRPGRRLERLLIGLRTLAVAALGWLIFTPVNCSARLQGEKPNPVAAVLDQSRSMGLTDNRPDDASKDRLKGLGEIESPASRLEVGRGLLQAGGGDLATKLSARGPLKFFSAGDSLRALEYTPAQGVPGPWAEWQATGNRTALGEAVIELCNQQPPPGAIILFTDGRQNAGPDLAAACKLAAAAGIPVHLVGLGAPEPPAILLRDLEAPEVLQVGEKAVARARVRAVGLDPADASARIEVTAEINGVEVARELLPNGNGNEQTAALGFVVPKAASGSGLGKVVVRARLAGATRPPAPGMLERATRLTDKPARILLVDGVPRWDFRFLLMQLVREGPAGLASPAPGTNPAVVQPGGMGVAVAPYFVLLTGDKNLVTQEPFLPTLPPRDELMRFDAIWLGDIDPKRLGPDGAETIRRFVEEGGGLILQAGPSFQPGTWAGTPLAELLPVEPDTARPANPSQSPFRPRLTADGLASDALRLADTPEASRILLEELPGLQWNAPVKRLKPGARMLLSHPTQRCANGPEPILATQSYGRGRVAWLGTDETWRWRQNTGETHFARFWTQWLVWAAASRSDPLRRVRLSVDRRETEVGQTGELRARILDANMAPDSRSRLPAELIEMPRPGEASGVAPGREVELRAIAGQPGEFALAVVHDKPGHYRLRVPGDDGPGVEWTVLPAADPEGPGGLAEGLLTEAARQAGTRLWIENEALGLADQINPGKRAWESTADLPRMHPAWFAVLALALGLEWALRRGNQMS
;
A
#
# COMPACT_ATOMS: atom_id res chain seq x y z
N MET A 1 -11.39 -41.23 51.83
CA MET A 1 -10.25 -40.29 51.93
C MET A 1 -10.54 -39.32 53.07
N GLN A 2 -10.03 -39.59 54.27
CA GLN A 2 -10.10 -38.65 55.39
C GLN A 2 -8.73 -37.97 55.50
N THR A 3 -8.65 -36.71 55.09
CA THR A 3 -7.51 -35.83 55.34
C THR A 3 -7.57 -35.38 56.80
N GLY A 4 -6.76 -36.01 57.66
CA GLY A 4 -6.62 -35.59 59.05
C GLY A 4 -5.81 -34.30 59.14
N ARG A 5 -6.48 -33.17 59.40
CA ARG A 5 -5.82 -31.92 59.83
C ARG A 5 -5.28 -32.12 61.26
N VAL A 6 -3.96 -32.07 61.43
CA VAL A 6 -3.33 -32.08 62.76
C VAL A 6 -2.94 -30.67 63.19
N LEU A 7 -3.22 -30.41 64.47
CA LEU A 7 -3.13 -29.22 65.33
C LEU A 7 -2.02 -28.18 65.02
N PHE A 8 -2.39 -26.91 65.22
CA PHE A 8 -1.51 -25.73 65.29
C PHE A 8 -0.41 -25.88 66.38
N MET A 9 0.85 -25.70 66.00
CA MET A 9 1.99 -25.49 66.91
C MET A 9 2.64 -24.13 66.61
N MET A 10 3.19 -23.49 67.65
CA MET A 10 3.82 -22.16 67.62
C MET A 10 4.91 -22.03 66.54
N ASP A 11 4.88 -20.93 65.78
CA ASP A 11 5.63 -20.73 64.52
C ASP A 11 7.15 -20.92 64.64
N GLY A 12 7.78 -20.52 65.76
CA GLY A 12 9.24 -20.59 65.92
C GLY A 12 9.84 -22.00 66.04
N ILE A 13 9.07 -22.99 66.51
CA ILE A 13 9.54 -24.39 66.61
C ILE A 13 9.38 -25.10 65.25
N ARG A 14 8.41 -24.63 64.44
CA ARG A 14 8.08 -25.18 63.13
C ARG A 14 9.22 -25.00 62.14
N ASP A 15 9.80 -23.80 62.09
CA ASP A 15 10.90 -23.49 61.16
C ASP A 15 12.19 -24.27 61.50
N ILE A 16 12.48 -24.49 62.78
CA ILE A 16 13.64 -25.29 63.23
C ILE A 16 13.47 -26.77 62.83
N LEU A 17 12.27 -27.33 63.02
CA LEU A 17 11.98 -28.71 62.62
C LEU A 17 12.02 -28.89 61.11
N PHE A 18 11.57 -27.91 60.32
CA PHE A 18 11.64 -27.96 58.86
C PHE A 18 13.04 -27.76 58.30
N TYR A 19 13.86 -26.91 58.95
CA TYR A 19 15.29 -26.78 58.65
C TYR A 19 16.04 -28.09 58.91
N LEU A 20 15.78 -28.74 60.05
CA LEU A 20 16.31 -30.07 60.37
C LEU A 20 15.81 -31.16 59.41
N ALA A 21 14.62 -30.99 58.85
CA ALA A 21 14.05 -31.86 57.83
C ALA A 21 14.52 -31.56 56.40
N GLY A 22 15.48 -30.65 56.19
CA GLY A 22 16.13 -30.41 54.89
C GLY A 22 15.24 -29.76 53.82
N VAL A 23 14.11 -29.15 54.20
CA VAL A 23 13.24 -28.43 53.26
C VAL A 23 13.74 -26.99 53.13
N GLN A 24 14.46 -26.69 52.06
CA GLN A 24 14.79 -25.30 51.71
C GLN A 24 13.54 -24.62 51.13
N ALA A 25 12.83 -23.84 51.95
CA ALA A 25 11.78 -22.98 51.45
C ALA A 25 12.41 -21.84 50.61
N PRO A 26 11.92 -21.56 49.39
CA PRO A 26 12.36 -20.40 48.62
C PRO A 26 12.04 -19.11 49.39
N SER A 27 12.88 -18.09 49.20
CA SER A 27 12.79 -16.81 49.90
C SER A 27 11.39 -16.18 49.78
N GLY A 28 10.74 -15.93 50.94
CA GLY A 28 9.40 -15.34 51.02
C GLY A 28 8.23 -16.33 50.98
N ALA A 29 8.48 -17.64 50.97
CA ALA A 29 7.45 -18.66 51.11
C ALA A 29 7.20 -19.01 52.60
N THR A 30 5.92 -19.20 52.96
CA THR A 30 5.50 -19.69 54.28
C THR A 30 4.88 -21.08 54.15
N VAL A 31 5.07 -21.92 55.17
CA VAL A 31 4.52 -23.29 55.17
C VAL A 31 3.08 -23.25 55.67
N SER A 32 2.13 -23.26 54.73
CA SER A 32 0.69 -23.17 55.01
C SER A 32 0.10 -24.44 55.64
N GLY A 33 0.69 -25.62 55.37
CA GLY A 33 0.18 -26.89 55.90
C GLY A 33 1.04 -28.10 55.53
N LEU A 34 0.80 -29.21 56.24
CA LEU A 34 1.36 -30.53 55.95
C LEU A 34 0.25 -31.42 55.39
N GLU A 35 0.51 -32.07 54.27
CA GLU A 35 -0.34 -33.13 53.75
C GLU A 35 0.36 -34.47 53.93
N THR A 36 -0.35 -35.42 54.54
CA THR A 36 0.13 -36.78 54.75
C THR A 36 -0.60 -37.72 53.81
N HIS A 37 0.16 -38.42 52.97
CA HIS A 37 -0.35 -39.45 52.09
C HIS A 37 0.15 -40.81 52.58
N THR A 38 -0.76 -41.58 53.20
CA THR A 38 -0.48 -42.93 53.69
C THR A 38 -0.60 -43.94 52.55
N HIS A 39 0.49 -44.67 52.29
CA HIS A 39 0.50 -45.78 51.34
C HIS A 39 0.17 -47.07 52.08
N TRP A 40 -1.12 -47.40 52.16
CA TRP A 40 -1.61 -48.55 52.95
C TRP A 40 -0.91 -49.88 52.65
N LEU A 41 -0.57 -50.14 51.39
CA LEU A 41 0.19 -51.33 51.00
C LEU A 41 1.61 -51.32 51.59
N ARG A 42 2.31 -50.19 51.51
CA ARG A 42 3.66 -50.06 52.07
C ARG A 42 3.65 -50.14 53.60
N LEU A 43 2.61 -49.60 54.24
CA LEU A 43 2.38 -49.73 55.67
C LEU A 43 2.13 -51.18 56.08
N ALA A 44 1.34 -51.93 55.30
CA ALA A 44 1.10 -53.36 55.53
C ALA A 44 2.39 -54.19 55.36
N PHE A 45 3.20 -53.92 54.34
CA PHE A 45 4.51 -54.55 54.15
C PHE A 45 5.47 -54.23 55.29
N TRP A 46 5.49 -52.98 55.76
CA TRP A 46 6.29 -52.57 56.90
C TRP A 46 5.88 -53.32 58.19
N LEU A 47 4.59 -53.37 58.49
CA LEU A 47 4.07 -54.15 59.62
C LEU A 47 4.43 -55.64 59.50
N GLY A 48 4.32 -56.21 58.30
CA GLY A 48 4.75 -57.58 58.01
C GLY A 48 6.24 -57.80 58.29
N LEU A 49 7.10 -56.86 57.92
CA LEU A 49 8.54 -56.91 58.22
C LEU A 49 8.86 -56.83 59.70
N VAL A 50 8.12 -56.02 60.47
CA VAL A 50 8.29 -55.97 61.93
C VAL A 50 7.95 -57.32 62.57
N VAL A 51 6.85 -57.94 62.15
CA VAL A 51 6.43 -59.27 62.64
C VAL A 51 7.43 -60.35 62.23
N ALA A 52 7.88 -60.35 60.96
CA ALA A 52 8.88 -61.28 60.47
C ALA A 52 10.23 -61.10 61.17
N GLY A 53 10.65 -59.85 61.40
CA GLY A 53 11.86 -59.50 62.16
C GLY A 53 11.80 -59.97 63.61
N LEU A 54 10.64 -59.87 64.25
CA LEU A 54 10.41 -60.42 65.60
C LEU A 54 10.52 -61.95 65.63
N GLY A 55 9.94 -62.63 64.64
CA GLY A 55 10.05 -64.08 64.48
C GLY A 55 11.49 -64.53 64.24
N LEU A 56 12.19 -63.86 63.31
CA LEU A 56 13.57 -64.18 62.95
C LEU A 56 14.55 -63.88 64.09
N ALA A 57 14.37 -62.76 64.80
CA ALA A 57 15.16 -62.44 65.98
C ALA A 57 14.97 -63.51 67.06
N ARG A 58 13.71 -63.85 67.40
CA ARG A 58 13.43 -64.94 68.36
C ARG A 58 14.06 -66.26 67.94
N TRP A 59 13.96 -66.64 66.67
CA TRP A 59 14.55 -67.86 66.15
C TRP A 59 16.08 -67.86 66.23
N ALA A 60 16.72 -66.75 65.85
CA ALA A 60 18.18 -66.60 65.89
C ALA A 60 18.72 -66.67 67.33
N TYR A 61 18.10 -65.93 68.26
CA TYR A 61 18.48 -65.94 69.69
C TYR A 61 18.18 -67.29 70.37
N HIS A 62 17.17 -68.03 69.91
CA HIS A 62 16.89 -69.39 70.43
C HIS A 62 17.90 -70.43 69.93
N ARG A 63 18.61 -70.18 68.83
CA ARG A 63 19.65 -71.07 68.27
C ARG A 63 21.07 -70.73 68.72
N GLU A 64 21.25 -69.62 69.44
CA GLU A 64 22.54 -69.23 70.02
C GLU A 64 22.96 -70.22 71.12
N THR A 65 24.23 -70.63 71.11
CA THR A 65 24.78 -71.64 72.01
C THR A 65 24.94 -71.15 73.45
N ILE A 66 25.05 -69.82 73.63
CA ILE A 66 25.17 -69.16 74.93
C ILE A 66 23.81 -68.53 75.26
N ARG A 67 23.14 -68.99 76.32
CA ARG A 67 21.81 -68.49 76.71
C ARG A 67 21.91 -67.31 77.68
N PRO A 68 21.53 -66.07 77.28
CA PRO A 68 21.45 -64.94 78.19
C PRO A 68 20.38 -65.16 79.28
N GLY A 69 20.45 -64.38 80.35
CA GLY A 69 19.31 -64.23 81.25
C GLY A 69 18.07 -63.68 80.52
N ARG A 70 16.87 -64.15 80.90
CA ARG A 70 15.58 -63.84 80.22
C ARG A 70 15.30 -62.34 79.97
N ARG A 71 15.87 -61.44 80.78
CA ARG A 71 15.73 -59.98 80.59
C ARG A 71 16.59 -59.44 79.45
N LEU A 72 17.83 -59.91 79.37
CA LEU A 72 18.78 -59.52 78.33
C LEU A 72 18.37 -60.08 76.97
N GLU A 73 17.89 -61.32 76.93
CA GLU A 73 17.35 -61.94 75.70
C GLU A 73 16.19 -61.11 75.10
N ARG A 74 15.23 -60.69 75.94
CA ARG A 74 14.10 -59.84 75.51
C ARG A 74 14.57 -58.47 75.03
N LEU A 75 15.58 -57.89 75.68
CA LEU A 75 16.17 -56.62 75.28
C LEU A 75 16.83 -56.73 73.90
N LEU A 76 17.61 -57.78 73.67
CA LEU A 76 18.29 -58.04 72.39
C LEU A 76 17.31 -58.30 71.25
N ILE A 77 16.26 -59.10 71.50
CA ILE A 77 15.16 -59.30 70.55
C ILE A 77 14.49 -57.95 70.26
N GLY A 78 14.21 -57.15 71.29
CA GLY A 78 13.62 -55.81 71.16
C GLY A 78 14.47 -54.89 70.28
N LEU A 79 15.78 -54.81 70.55
CA LEU A 79 16.72 -54.01 69.75
C LEU A 79 16.79 -54.47 68.30
N ARG A 80 16.83 -55.80 68.05
CA ARG A 80 16.84 -56.35 66.71
C ARG A 80 15.56 -56.04 65.94
N THR A 81 14.41 -56.18 66.60
CA THR A 81 13.12 -55.83 65.99
C THR A 81 13.00 -54.35 65.70
N LEU A 82 13.53 -53.49 66.58
CA LEU A 82 13.59 -52.05 66.38
C LEU A 82 14.48 -51.70 65.18
N ALA A 83 15.62 -52.38 65.03
CA ALA A 83 16.49 -52.21 63.86
C ALA A 83 15.80 -52.61 62.56
N VAL A 84 15.13 -53.78 62.52
CA VAL A 84 14.37 -54.22 61.32
C VAL A 84 13.19 -53.28 61.04
N ALA A 85 12.50 -52.78 62.07
CA ALA A 85 11.44 -51.80 61.94
C ALA A 85 11.96 -50.47 61.37
N ALA A 86 13.06 -49.95 61.90
CA ALA A 86 13.69 -48.72 61.41
C ALA A 86 14.19 -48.85 59.96
N LEU A 87 14.80 -50.00 59.62
CA LEU A 87 15.23 -50.30 58.26
C LEU A 87 14.05 -50.40 57.29
N GLY A 88 12.98 -51.11 57.69
CA GLY A 88 11.75 -51.19 56.91
C GLY A 88 11.14 -49.81 56.69
N TRP A 89 11.18 -48.93 57.70
CA TRP A 89 10.65 -47.58 57.58
C TRP A 89 11.47 -46.75 56.56
N LEU A 90 12.80 -46.89 56.59
CA LEU A 90 13.72 -46.24 55.64
C LEU A 90 13.53 -46.73 54.19
N ILE A 91 13.27 -48.03 53.98
CA ILE A 91 13.11 -48.60 52.63
C ILE A 91 11.71 -48.32 52.09
N PHE A 92 10.67 -48.60 52.87
CA PHE A 92 9.30 -48.60 52.37
C PHE A 92 8.61 -47.24 52.50
N THR A 93 9.11 -46.32 53.33
CA THR A 93 8.58 -44.95 53.47
C THR A 93 7.04 -44.91 53.44
N PRO A 94 6.36 -45.59 54.39
CA PRO A 94 4.94 -45.91 54.29
C PRO A 94 4.02 -44.68 54.36
N VAL A 95 4.55 -43.53 54.80
CA VAL A 95 3.87 -42.24 54.84
C VAL A 95 4.73 -41.22 54.12
N ASN A 96 4.18 -40.60 53.07
CA ASN A 96 4.78 -39.42 52.46
C ASN A 96 4.20 -38.18 53.12
N CYS A 97 5.06 -37.25 53.50
CA CYS A 97 4.67 -35.93 53.94
C CYS A 97 5.07 -34.92 52.85
N SER A 98 4.14 -34.11 52.37
CA SER A 98 4.43 -32.96 51.53
C SER A 98 4.06 -31.69 52.29
N ALA A 99 4.89 -30.67 52.16
CA ALA A 99 4.62 -29.34 52.68
C ALA A 99 3.97 -28.50 51.58
N ARG A 100 2.83 -27.86 51.89
CA ARG A 100 2.26 -26.83 51.02
C ARG A 100 2.94 -25.50 51.30
N LEU A 101 3.71 -25.04 50.33
CA LEU A 101 4.34 -23.73 50.32
C LEU A 101 3.37 -22.73 49.70
N GLN A 102 3.09 -21.66 50.43
CA GLN A 102 2.37 -20.50 49.93
C GLN A 102 3.32 -19.30 49.93
N GLY A 103 3.34 -18.55 48.83
CA GLY A 103 4.10 -17.31 48.75
C GLY A 103 3.45 -16.32 47.80
N GLU A 104 3.93 -15.09 47.82
CA GLU A 104 3.54 -14.06 46.87
C GLU A 104 4.66 -13.84 45.86
N LYS A 105 4.33 -13.78 44.57
CA LYS A 105 5.27 -13.37 43.52
C LYS A 105 4.69 -12.21 42.71
N PRO A 106 5.51 -11.25 42.27
CA PRO A 106 5.04 -10.18 41.41
C PRO A 106 4.50 -10.72 40.09
N ASN A 107 3.48 -10.07 39.54
CA ASN A 107 3.00 -10.39 38.19
C ASN A 107 4.03 -9.94 37.14
N PRO A 108 4.08 -10.59 35.97
CA PRO A 108 4.98 -10.17 34.91
C PRO A 108 4.54 -8.84 34.29
N VAL A 109 5.51 -8.00 33.92
CA VAL A 109 5.29 -6.80 33.13
C VAL A 109 5.51 -7.16 31.66
N ALA A 110 4.54 -6.90 30.80
CA ALA A 110 4.63 -7.16 29.37
C ALA A 110 5.10 -5.90 28.63
N ALA A 111 6.27 -5.94 27.99
CA ALA A 111 6.77 -4.88 27.12
C ALA A 111 6.54 -5.28 25.65
N VAL A 112 5.74 -4.51 24.93
CA VAL A 112 5.35 -4.76 23.54
C VAL A 112 6.11 -3.79 22.63
N LEU A 113 6.87 -4.35 21.70
CA LEU A 113 7.71 -3.64 20.74
C LEU A 113 7.02 -3.65 19.37
N ASP A 114 6.68 -2.48 18.85
CA ASP A 114 6.04 -2.33 17.55
C ASP A 114 7.02 -2.62 16.40
N GLN A 115 6.73 -3.62 15.57
CA GLN A 115 7.57 -4.02 14.43
C GLN A 115 7.17 -3.36 13.11
N SER A 116 6.26 -2.39 13.13
CA SER A 116 5.86 -1.66 11.93
C SER A 116 7.06 -1.06 11.20
N ARG A 117 6.95 -0.95 9.86
CA ARG A 117 7.99 -0.30 9.04
C ARG A 117 8.18 1.17 9.41
N SER A 118 7.15 1.84 9.92
CA SER A 118 7.24 3.24 10.35
C SER A 118 8.25 3.44 11.49
N MET A 119 8.49 2.42 12.32
CA MET A 119 9.52 2.45 13.35
C MET A 119 10.95 2.56 12.79
N GLY A 120 11.16 2.21 11.52
CA GLY A 120 12.43 2.37 10.82
C GLY A 120 12.66 3.78 10.25
N LEU A 121 11.65 4.65 10.28
CA LEU A 121 11.78 6.01 9.76
C LEU A 121 12.75 6.84 10.60
N THR A 122 13.65 7.54 9.92
CA THR A 122 14.60 8.47 10.54
C THR A 122 13.94 9.83 10.72
N ASP A 123 13.63 10.18 11.96
CA ASP A 123 13.02 11.47 12.28
C ASP A 123 14.12 12.51 12.57
N ASN A 124 14.05 13.64 11.86
CA ASN A 124 14.84 14.82 12.19
C ASN A 124 14.07 15.66 13.21
N ARG A 125 14.72 15.97 14.33
CA ARG A 125 14.18 16.74 15.45
C ARG A 125 14.83 18.13 15.46
N PRO A 126 14.25 19.13 14.78
CA PRO A 126 14.88 20.43 14.62
C PRO A 126 14.88 21.26 15.91
N ASP A 127 13.90 21.06 16.79
CA ASP A 127 13.72 21.81 18.03
C ASP A 127 14.68 21.37 19.14
N ASP A 128 15.17 22.33 19.92
CA ASP A 128 16.15 22.08 20.98
C ASP A 128 15.56 21.22 22.12
N ALA A 129 14.26 21.32 22.37
CA ALA A 129 13.57 20.48 23.36
C ALA A 129 13.57 18.99 22.96
N SER A 130 13.30 18.66 21.70
CA SER A 130 13.43 17.27 21.21
C SER A 130 14.87 16.79 21.18
N LYS A 131 15.86 17.64 20.87
CA LYS A 131 17.28 17.26 20.93
C LYS A 131 17.71 16.97 22.37
N ASP A 132 17.25 17.77 23.33
CA ASP A 132 17.53 17.56 24.76
C ASP A 132 16.91 16.26 25.28
N ARG A 133 15.74 15.85 24.75
CA ARG A 133 15.17 14.53 25.05
C ARG A 133 16.09 13.39 24.58
N LEU A 134 16.81 13.52 23.47
CA LEU A 134 17.72 12.48 22.98
C LEU A 134 19.05 12.38 23.77
N LYS A 135 19.56 13.50 24.31
CA LYS A 135 20.85 13.55 25.04
C LYS A 135 20.93 12.61 26.25
N GLY A 136 19.79 12.15 26.76
CA GLY A 136 19.71 11.22 27.89
C GLY A 136 19.61 9.74 27.51
N LEU A 137 19.77 9.38 26.23
CA LEU A 137 19.58 8.01 25.71
C LEU A 137 20.87 7.38 25.13
N GLY A 138 22.04 7.91 25.50
CA GLY A 138 23.35 7.47 25.02
C GLY A 138 23.91 8.36 23.90
N GLU A 139 24.80 7.83 23.06
CA GLU A 139 25.38 8.52 21.88
C GLU A 139 24.40 8.59 20.68
N ILE A 140 23.13 8.91 20.93
CA ILE A 140 22.11 9.04 19.88
C ILE A 140 21.93 10.51 19.53
N GLU A 141 22.42 10.92 18.34
CA GLU A 141 22.24 12.27 17.81
C GLU A 141 21.10 12.34 16.79
N SER A 142 20.39 13.47 16.73
CA SER A 142 19.42 13.71 15.65
C SER A 142 20.16 13.90 14.32
N PRO A 143 19.71 13.27 13.21
CA PRO A 143 18.50 12.48 13.04
C PRO A 143 18.71 11.00 13.43
N ALA A 144 17.72 10.43 14.09
CA ALA A 144 17.74 9.05 14.58
C ALA A 144 16.43 8.33 14.21
N SER A 145 16.51 7.03 13.93
CA SER A 145 15.32 6.21 13.72
C SER A 145 14.53 6.00 15.01
N ARG A 146 13.21 5.85 14.90
CA ARG A 146 12.33 5.60 16.07
C ARG A 146 12.75 4.33 16.82
N LEU A 147 13.21 3.33 16.08
CA LEU A 147 13.74 2.08 16.60
C LEU A 147 15.08 2.24 17.34
N GLU A 148 16.01 3.07 16.84
CA GLU A 148 17.24 3.41 17.57
C GLU A 148 16.94 4.10 18.89
N VAL A 149 16.00 5.06 18.90
CA VAL A 149 15.56 5.74 20.12
C VAL A 149 14.94 4.77 21.11
N GLY A 150 14.07 3.86 20.63
CA GLY A 150 13.46 2.80 21.45
C GLY A 150 14.50 1.83 22.03
N ARG A 151 15.51 1.44 21.26
CA ARG A 151 16.63 0.60 21.75
C ARG A 151 17.49 1.35 22.77
N GLY A 152 17.78 2.64 22.55
CA GLY A 152 18.51 3.49 23.48
C GLY A 152 17.84 3.61 24.85
N LEU A 153 16.50 3.71 24.87
CA LEU A 153 15.70 3.69 26.10
C LEU A 153 15.89 2.40 26.93
N LEU A 154 15.91 1.25 26.25
CA LEU A 154 16.00 -0.06 26.89
C LEU A 154 17.43 -0.47 27.27
N GLN A 155 18.43 0.01 26.54
CA GLN A 155 19.83 -0.37 26.70
C GLN A 155 20.49 0.23 27.97
N ALA A 156 21.35 -0.57 28.60
CA ALA A 156 22.18 -0.13 29.74
C ALA A 156 23.23 0.89 29.26
N GLY A 157 23.32 2.03 29.95
CA GLY A 157 24.21 3.16 29.60
C GLY A 157 23.57 4.25 28.71
N GLY A 158 22.40 3.97 28.11
CA GLY A 158 21.56 4.95 27.43
C GLY A 158 20.45 5.46 28.35
N GLY A 159 19.37 4.67 28.51
CA GLY A 159 18.24 4.98 29.42
C GLY A 159 18.08 4.04 30.63
N ASP A 160 18.63 2.83 30.57
CA ASP A 160 18.55 1.80 31.64
C ASP A 160 17.10 1.43 32.07
N LEU A 161 16.11 1.65 31.20
CA LEU A 161 14.70 1.42 31.52
C LEU A 161 14.41 -0.07 31.78
N ALA A 162 15.01 -0.98 31.01
CA ALA A 162 14.81 -2.42 31.19
C ALA A 162 15.29 -2.90 32.57
N THR A 163 16.43 -2.39 33.04
CA THR A 163 16.97 -2.72 34.37
C THR A 163 16.03 -2.18 35.47
N LYS A 164 15.59 -0.93 35.35
CA LYS A 164 14.63 -0.32 36.31
C LYS A 164 13.29 -1.07 36.36
N LEU A 165 12.77 -1.52 35.21
CA LEU A 165 11.54 -2.30 35.12
C LEU A 165 11.70 -3.71 35.71
N SER A 166 12.83 -4.37 35.44
CA SER A 166 13.10 -5.72 35.97
C SER A 166 13.23 -5.75 37.49
N ALA A 167 13.60 -4.62 38.12
CA ALA A 167 13.57 -4.46 39.57
C ALA A 167 12.15 -4.44 40.18
N ARG A 168 11.12 -4.07 39.40
CA ARG A 168 9.71 -4.03 39.85
C ARG A 168 9.00 -5.38 39.68
N GLY A 169 9.36 -6.15 38.66
CA GLY A 169 8.77 -7.47 38.38
C GLY A 169 9.41 -8.17 37.19
N PRO A 170 9.09 -9.46 36.96
CA PRO A 170 9.64 -10.21 35.84
C PRO A 170 9.18 -9.62 34.50
N LEU A 171 10.13 -9.10 33.73
CA LEU A 171 9.85 -8.45 32.44
C LEU A 171 9.77 -9.49 31.33
N LYS A 172 8.72 -9.44 30.52
CA LYS A 172 8.54 -10.25 29.30
C LYS A 172 8.42 -9.33 28.10
N PHE A 173 9.21 -9.60 27.07
CA PHE A 173 9.15 -8.84 25.82
C PHE A 173 8.28 -9.55 24.80
N PHE A 174 7.50 -8.78 24.07
CA PHE A 174 6.70 -9.22 22.96
C PHE A 174 6.95 -8.30 21.78
N SER A 175 6.90 -8.85 20.57
CA SER A 175 6.86 -8.07 19.34
C SER A 175 5.45 -8.05 18.76
N ALA A 176 4.97 -6.89 18.35
CA ALA A 176 3.68 -6.70 17.69
C ALA A 176 3.89 -6.39 16.20
N GLY A 177 3.41 -7.28 15.33
CA GLY A 177 3.41 -7.13 13.88
C GLY A 177 2.20 -7.89 13.29
N ASP A 178 2.45 -8.92 12.47
CA ASP A 178 1.40 -9.81 11.97
C ASP A 178 0.67 -10.59 13.09
N SER A 179 1.39 -10.90 14.17
CA SER A 179 0.89 -11.57 15.38
C SER A 179 1.75 -11.20 16.59
N LEU A 180 1.23 -11.41 17.80
CA LEU A 180 1.98 -11.21 19.03
C LEU A 180 2.97 -12.37 19.24
N ARG A 181 4.27 -12.08 19.23
CA ARG A 181 5.32 -13.09 19.46
C ARG A 181 6.11 -12.75 20.71
N ALA A 182 6.26 -13.73 21.62
CA ALA A 182 7.12 -13.61 22.78
C ALA A 182 8.60 -13.66 22.37
N LEU A 183 9.41 -12.75 22.91
CA LEU A 183 10.86 -12.72 22.75
C LEU A 183 11.49 -13.33 23.99
N GLU A 184 12.34 -14.34 23.80
CA GLU A 184 13.02 -14.98 24.93
C GLU A 184 14.09 -14.05 25.51
N TYR A 185 14.00 -13.78 26.81
CA TYR A 185 14.97 -12.96 27.53
C TYR A 185 15.68 -13.80 28.58
N THR A 186 17.01 -13.92 28.42
CA THR A 186 17.88 -14.41 29.49
C THR A 186 18.80 -13.25 29.89
N PRO A 187 18.67 -12.68 31.10
CA PRO A 187 19.54 -11.59 31.53
C PRO A 187 20.98 -12.11 31.67
N ALA A 188 21.84 -11.82 30.69
CA ALA A 188 23.28 -12.02 30.75
C ALA A 188 23.97 -10.65 30.79
N GLN A 189 24.94 -10.46 31.68
CA GLN A 189 25.72 -9.22 31.75
C GLN A 189 26.51 -9.02 30.44
N GLY A 190 26.29 -7.87 29.78
CA GLY A 190 27.08 -7.46 28.60
C GLY A 190 26.57 -7.94 27.23
N VAL A 191 25.45 -8.67 27.16
CA VAL A 191 24.80 -9.02 25.88
C VAL A 191 23.67 -8.03 25.61
N PRO A 192 23.51 -7.51 24.37
CA PRO A 192 22.33 -6.72 24.00
C PRO A 192 21.06 -7.51 24.35
N GLY A 193 20.12 -6.89 25.08
CA GLY A 193 18.88 -7.54 25.45
C GLY A 193 17.98 -7.86 24.24
N PRO A 194 16.77 -8.40 24.44
CA PRO A 194 15.85 -8.87 23.39
C PRO A 194 15.41 -7.75 22.44
N TRP A 195 15.59 -6.48 22.80
CA TRP A 195 15.42 -5.32 21.93
C TRP A 195 16.44 -5.26 20.77
N ALA A 196 17.52 -6.05 20.80
CA ALA A 196 18.41 -6.23 19.66
C ALA A 196 17.72 -6.97 18.49
N GLU A 197 16.77 -7.85 18.79
CA GLU A 197 15.95 -8.55 17.79
C GLU A 197 14.78 -7.71 17.28
N TRP A 198 14.53 -6.53 17.87
CA TRP A 198 13.49 -5.62 17.43
C TRP A 198 13.80 -5.09 16.03
N GLN A 199 12.97 -5.39 15.04
CA GLN A 199 13.13 -4.97 13.64
C GLN A 199 11.86 -4.24 13.16
N ALA A 200 12.04 -3.28 12.25
CA ALA A 200 10.96 -2.51 11.62
C ALA A 200 10.63 -3.06 10.22
N THR A 201 10.11 -4.28 10.16
CA THR A 201 9.86 -5.00 8.89
C THR A 201 8.39 -5.31 8.62
N GLY A 202 7.51 -5.13 9.61
CA GLY A 202 6.10 -5.50 9.58
C GLY A 202 5.27 -4.60 8.68
N ASN A 203 4.44 -5.22 7.83
CA ASN A 203 3.47 -4.53 6.96
C ASN A 203 2.09 -4.39 7.62
N ARG A 204 1.85 -5.13 8.71
CA ARG A 204 0.61 -5.13 9.48
C ARG A 204 0.93 -4.74 10.91
N THR A 205 0.15 -3.81 11.44
CA THR A 205 0.32 -3.23 12.77
C THR A 205 -1.02 -3.30 13.50
N ALA A 206 -1.22 -4.34 14.31
CA ALA A 206 -2.47 -4.61 15.03
C ALA A 206 -2.32 -4.40 16.55
N LEU A 207 -2.01 -3.16 16.97
CA LEU A 207 -1.68 -2.83 18.37
C LEU A 207 -2.84 -3.13 19.33
N GLY A 208 -4.08 -2.81 18.95
CA GLY A 208 -5.26 -3.13 19.76
C GLY A 208 -5.47 -4.63 19.96
N GLU A 209 -5.18 -5.45 18.94
CA GLU A 209 -5.27 -6.92 19.01
C GLU A 209 -4.21 -7.47 19.98
N ALA A 210 -2.98 -6.96 19.90
CA ALA A 210 -1.88 -7.32 20.80
C ALA A 210 -2.20 -7.05 22.28
N VAL A 211 -2.82 -5.90 22.60
CA VAL A 211 -3.24 -5.56 23.97
C VAL A 211 -4.32 -6.53 24.46
N ILE A 212 -5.34 -6.81 23.63
CA ILE A 212 -6.41 -7.74 23.99
C ILE A 212 -5.88 -9.16 24.20
N GLU A 213 -4.97 -9.62 23.33
CA GLU A 213 -4.35 -10.94 23.46
C GLU A 213 -3.55 -11.07 24.77
N LEU A 214 -2.81 -10.02 25.16
CA LEU A 214 -2.11 -9.97 26.44
C LEU A 214 -3.05 -9.99 27.65
N CYS A 215 -4.17 -9.27 27.59
CA CYS A 215 -5.18 -9.31 28.66
C CYS A 215 -5.78 -10.71 28.84
N ASN A 216 -5.86 -11.51 27.77
CA ASN A 216 -6.40 -12.86 27.79
C ASN A 216 -5.39 -13.95 28.17
N GLN A 217 -4.11 -13.63 28.35
CA GLN A 217 -3.12 -14.62 28.78
C GLN A 217 -3.45 -15.16 30.18
N GLN A 218 -3.12 -16.44 30.42
CA GLN A 218 -3.27 -17.09 31.72
C GLN A 218 -1.90 -17.54 32.23
N PRO A 219 -1.33 -16.84 33.23
CA PRO A 219 -1.85 -15.67 33.96
C PRO A 219 -1.76 -14.36 33.15
N PRO A 220 -2.63 -13.36 33.41
CA PRO A 220 -2.53 -12.05 32.78
C PRO A 220 -1.31 -11.28 33.30
N PRO A 221 -0.77 -10.33 32.51
CA PRO A 221 0.30 -9.44 32.95
C PRO A 221 -0.21 -8.45 34.01
N GLY A 222 0.69 -8.02 34.90
CA GLY A 222 0.40 -6.99 35.90
C GLY A 222 0.42 -5.56 35.37
N ALA A 223 1.08 -5.35 34.23
CA ALA A 223 1.10 -4.11 33.47
C ALA A 223 1.53 -4.39 32.03
N ILE A 224 1.05 -3.58 31.09
CA ILE A 224 1.45 -3.61 29.67
C ILE A 224 2.14 -2.28 29.33
N ILE A 225 3.28 -2.33 28.66
CA ILE A 225 4.02 -1.17 28.16
C ILE A 225 4.13 -1.32 26.64
N LEU A 226 3.60 -0.37 25.88
CA LEU A 226 3.63 -0.40 24.42
C LEU A 226 4.59 0.66 23.88
N PHE A 227 5.59 0.25 23.11
CA PHE A 227 6.54 1.12 22.42
C PHE A 227 6.15 1.23 20.95
N THR A 228 5.63 2.38 20.53
CA THR A 228 5.00 2.56 19.20
C THR A 228 5.01 4.03 18.76
N ASP A 229 4.83 4.28 17.47
CA ASP A 229 4.50 5.60 16.93
C ASP A 229 2.97 5.88 16.90
N GLY A 230 2.16 4.90 17.32
CA GLY A 230 0.72 5.00 17.48
C GLY A 230 -0.11 4.85 16.20
N ARG A 231 0.52 4.51 15.07
CA ARG A 231 -0.24 4.13 13.87
C ARG A 231 -0.59 2.66 13.91
N GLN A 232 -1.81 2.36 13.46
CA GLN A 232 -2.26 0.99 13.25
C GLN A 232 -3.04 0.92 11.95
N ASN A 233 -2.87 -0.17 11.21
CA ASN A 233 -3.53 -0.41 9.94
C ASN A 233 -4.44 -1.66 9.95
N ALA A 234 -4.47 -2.37 11.09
CA ALA A 234 -5.27 -3.56 11.28
C ALA A 234 -5.72 -3.71 12.73
N GLY A 235 -6.71 -4.58 12.95
CA GLY A 235 -7.21 -4.89 14.28
C GLY A 235 -8.15 -3.83 14.85
N PRO A 236 -8.63 -4.05 16.09
CA PRO A 236 -9.51 -3.12 16.79
C PRO A 236 -8.78 -1.83 17.19
N ASP A 237 -9.54 -0.77 17.45
CA ASP A 237 -9.00 0.51 17.89
C ASP A 237 -8.19 0.38 19.21
N LEU A 238 -7.00 0.99 19.23
CA LEU A 238 -6.10 0.92 20.39
C LEU A 238 -6.76 1.52 21.65
N ALA A 239 -7.51 2.62 21.51
CA ALA A 239 -8.17 3.24 22.66
C ALA A 239 -9.27 2.34 23.24
N ALA A 240 -10.02 1.63 22.39
CA ALA A 240 -10.98 0.62 22.83
C ALA A 240 -10.30 -0.56 23.55
N ALA A 241 -9.16 -1.04 23.04
CA ALA A 241 -8.38 -2.10 23.68
C ALA A 241 -7.83 -1.67 25.05
N CYS A 242 -7.30 -0.44 25.15
CA CYS A 242 -6.85 0.15 26.41
C CYS A 242 -7.98 0.26 27.45
N LYS A 243 -9.18 0.64 27.03
CA LYS A 243 -10.37 0.68 27.90
C LYS A 243 -10.73 -0.71 28.44
N LEU A 244 -10.62 -1.75 27.61
CA LEU A 244 -10.85 -3.13 28.01
C LEU A 244 -9.80 -3.61 29.02
N ALA A 245 -8.52 -3.29 28.78
CA ALA A 245 -7.43 -3.60 29.71
C ALA A 245 -7.62 -2.91 31.08
N ALA A 246 -8.03 -1.63 31.09
CA ALA A 246 -8.35 -0.91 32.30
C ALA A 246 -9.53 -1.54 33.07
N ALA A 247 -10.57 -1.99 32.37
CA ALA A 247 -11.69 -2.72 32.99
C ALA A 247 -11.26 -4.08 33.60
N ALA A 248 -10.22 -4.70 33.05
CA ALA A 248 -9.59 -5.92 33.60
C ALA A 248 -8.60 -5.63 34.74
N GLY A 249 -8.39 -4.36 35.12
CA GLY A 249 -7.43 -3.97 36.15
C GLY A 249 -5.96 -4.03 35.72
N ILE A 250 -5.70 -4.06 34.41
CA ILE A 250 -4.35 -4.12 33.84
C ILE A 250 -3.98 -2.72 33.30
N PRO A 251 -3.05 -1.98 33.96
CA PRO A 251 -2.62 -0.67 33.46
C PRO A 251 -1.83 -0.82 32.16
N VAL A 252 -2.19 -0.02 31.15
CA VAL A 252 -1.50 0.06 29.86
C VAL A 252 -0.77 1.39 29.75
N HIS A 253 0.56 1.35 29.62
CA HIS A 253 1.41 2.53 29.46
C HIS A 253 1.89 2.62 28.01
N LEU A 254 1.71 3.79 27.40
CA LEU A 254 2.09 4.04 26.01
C LEU A 254 3.36 4.89 25.98
N VAL A 255 4.38 4.40 25.27
CA VAL A 255 5.64 5.10 25.00
C VAL A 255 5.64 5.49 23.53
N GLY A 256 5.42 6.77 23.28
CA GLY A 256 5.44 7.37 21.95
C GLY A 256 6.86 7.56 21.44
N LEU A 257 7.16 6.97 20.29
CA LEU A 257 8.46 7.05 19.63
C LEU A 257 8.33 7.77 18.29
N GLY A 258 9.01 8.90 18.16
CA GLY A 258 9.08 9.67 16.92
C GLY A 258 8.69 11.14 17.09
N ALA A 259 9.01 11.94 16.08
CA ALA A 259 8.65 13.36 16.06
C ALA A 259 7.16 13.53 15.69
N PRO A 260 6.41 14.44 16.33
CA PRO A 260 5.00 14.72 15.98
C PRO A 260 4.80 15.13 14.52
N GLU A 261 5.72 15.94 13.98
CA GLU A 261 5.73 16.36 12.57
C GLU A 261 7.14 16.19 11.97
N PRO A 262 7.51 15.00 11.47
CA PRO A 262 8.80 14.79 10.82
C PRO A 262 8.84 15.59 9.52
N PRO A 263 9.99 16.18 9.16
CA PRO A 263 10.13 16.84 7.87
C PRO A 263 9.90 15.84 6.74
N ALA A 264 8.95 16.12 5.87
CA ALA A 264 8.62 15.27 4.73
C ALA A 264 8.13 16.11 3.55
N ILE A 265 8.46 15.66 2.33
CA ILE A 265 7.88 16.19 1.10
C ILE A 265 6.85 15.20 0.60
N LEU A 266 5.59 15.60 0.66
CA LEU A 266 4.47 14.83 0.17
C LEU A 266 4.14 15.29 -1.25
N LEU A 267 4.18 14.35 -2.19
CA LEU A 267 3.58 14.53 -3.50
C LEU A 267 2.17 13.94 -3.48
N ARG A 268 1.20 14.72 -3.93
CA ARG A 268 -0.20 14.33 -4.08
C ARG A 268 -0.62 14.62 -5.52
N ASP A 269 -1.36 13.71 -6.12
CA ASP A 269 -1.94 13.82 -7.46
C ASP A 269 -0.94 14.20 -8.58
N LEU A 270 -0.65 13.24 -9.47
CA LEU A 270 0.12 13.49 -10.69
C LEU A 270 -0.80 13.51 -11.92
N GLU A 271 -1.04 14.69 -12.47
CA GLU A 271 -1.71 14.89 -13.75
C GLU A 271 -0.66 14.96 -14.87
N ALA A 272 -0.63 13.96 -15.75
CA ALA A 272 0.19 13.97 -16.96
C ALA A 272 -0.60 13.37 -18.14
N PRO A 273 -0.32 13.78 -19.39
CA PRO A 273 -0.94 13.20 -20.57
C PRO A 273 -0.73 11.68 -20.66
N GLU A 274 -1.74 10.96 -21.15
CA GLU A 274 -1.68 9.49 -21.31
C GLU A 274 -0.85 9.05 -22.52
N VAL A 275 -0.73 9.93 -23.51
CA VAL A 275 0.06 9.76 -24.73
C VAL A 275 0.90 11.01 -24.93
N LEU A 276 2.18 10.81 -25.24
CA LEU A 276 3.15 11.86 -25.53
C LEU A 276 3.84 11.53 -26.85
N GLN A 277 3.85 12.48 -27.79
CA GLN A 277 4.61 12.34 -29.02
C GLN A 277 6.02 12.94 -28.87
N VAL A 278 7.01 12.29 -29.47
CA VAL A 278 8.38 12.81 -29.47
C VAL A 278 8.44 14.19 -30.14
N GLY A 279 8.96 15.18 -29.43
CA GLY A 279 9.00 16.58 -29.84
C GLY A 279 7.81 17.43 -29.37
N GLU A 280 6.76 16.82 -28.82
CA GLU A 280 5.58 17.51 -28.29
C GLU A 280 5.92 18.32 -27.03
N LYS A 281 5.31 19.51 -26.91
CA LYS A 281 5.30 20.29 -25.66
C LYS A 281 4.18 19.79 -24.77
N ALA A 282 4.52 19.31 -23.58
CA ALA A 282 3.56 18.82 -22.59
C ALA A 282 3.79 19.47 -21.23
N VAL A 283 2.79 19.38 -20.35
CA VAL A 283 2.87 19.84 -18.96
C VAL A 283 2.43 18.72 -18.04
N ALA A 284 3.26 18.39 -17.06
CA ALA A 284 2.87 17.55 -15.93
C ALA A 284 2.59 18.43 -14.72
N ARG A 285 1.45 18.22 -14.05
CA ARG A 285 1.09 18.94 -12.83
C ARG A 285 1.14 17.99 -11.65
N ALA A 286 1.84 18.40 -10.59
CA ALA A 286 1.91 17.66 -9.34
C ALA A 286 1.58 18.59 -8.18
N ARG A 287 0.76 18.13 -7.23
CA ARG A 287 0.58 18.87 -5.97
C ARG A 287 1.66 18.46 -4.99
N VAL A 288 2.27 19.44 -4.37
CA VAL A 288 3.41 19.26 -3.48
C VAL A 288 3.10 19.93 -2.16
N ARG A 289 3.35 19.22 -1.06
CA ARG A 289 3.20 19.74 0.30
C ARG A 289 4.42 19.35 1.11
N ALA A 290 5.17 20.32 1.60
CA ALA A 290 6.24 20.08 2.56
C ALA A 290 5.70 20.28 3.99
N VAL A 291 5.98 19.34 4.88
CA VAL A 291 5.56 19.35 6.30
C VAL A 291 6.81 19.25 7.17
N GLY A 292 6.79 19.78 8.39
CA GLY A 292 7.89 19.67 9.36
C GLY A 292 9.17 20.46 9.00
N LEU A 293 9.09 21.41 8.07
CA LEU A 293 10.19 22.32 7.72
C LEU A 293 10.05 23.64 8.49
N ASP A 294 11.19 24.22 8.90
CA ASP A 294 11.20 25.54 9.54
C ASP A 294 10.67 26.60 8.55
N PRO A 295 9.55 27.28 8.88
CA PRO A 295 8.98 28.31 8.01
C PRO A 295 9.87 29.56 7.88
N ALA A 296 10.90 29.73 8.73
CA ALA A 296 11.88 30.81 8.65
C ALA A 296 13.09 30.48 7.76
N ASP A 297 13.26 29.21 7.34
CA ASP A 297 14.36 28.82 6.46
C ASP A 297 14.08 29.22 5.00
N ALA A 298 14.39 30.49 4.69
CA ALA A 298 14.26 31.07 3.36
C ALA A 298 15.25 30.47 2.34
N SER A 299 16.20 29.63 2.75
CA SER A 299 17.15 28.96 1.86
C SER A 299 16.61 27.65 1.29
N ALA A 300 15.64 27.03 1.98
CA ALA A 300 15.00 25.79 1.53
C ALA A 300 14.10 26.03 0.30
N ARG A 301 14.34 25.28 -0.77
CA ARG A 301 13.50 25.25 -1.99
C ARG A 301 13.08 23.82 -2.26
N ILE A 302 11.82 23.62 -2.65
CA ILE A 302 11.33 22.33 -3.10
C ILE A 302 11.66 22.23 -4.59
N GLU A 303 12.62 21.39 -4.93
CA GLU A 303 12.99 21.09 -6.32
C GLU A 303 12.13 19.92 -6.79
N VAL A 304 11.27 20.21 -7.76
CA VAL A 304 10.41 19.22 -8.42
C VAL A 304 11.00 18.94 -9.80
N THR A 305 11.37 17.70 -10.06
CA THR A 305 11.87 17.24 -11.36
C THR A 305 10.88 16.30 -12.00
N ALA A 306 10.65 16.47 -13.29
CA ALA A 306 9.96 15.49 -14.13
C ALA A 306 11.01 14.73 -14.95
N GLU A 307 10.90 13.40 -14.96
CA GLU A 307 11.73 12.50 -15.74
C GLU A 307 10.86 11.65 -16.68
N ILE A 308 11.33 11.40 -17.89
CA ILE A 308 10.74 10.44 -18.81
C ILE A 308 11.77 9.35 -19.08
N ASN A 309 11.46 8.10 -18.70
CA ASN A 309 12.38 6.97 -18.87
C ASN A 309 13.79 7.23 -18.28
N GLY A 310 13.86 7.93 -17.13
CA GLY A 310 15.11 8.29 -16.45
C GLY A 310 15.86 9.49 -17.03
N VAL A 311 15.31 10.15 -18.07
CA VAL A 311 15.85 11.41 -18.60
C VAL A 311 15.09 12.58 -17.96
N GLU A 312 15.80 13.48 -17.29
CA GLU A 312 15.20 14.71 -16.75
C GLU A 312 14.70 15.61 -17.89
N VAL A 313 13.41 15.93 -17.89
CA VAL A 313 12.74 16.71 -18.95
C VAL A 313 12.30 18.10 -18.49
N ALA A 314 12.03 18.28 -17.19
CA ALA A 314 11.69 19.56 -16.61
C ALA A 314 12.10 19.62 -15.14
N ARG A 315 12.33 20.85 -14.69
CA ARG A 315 12.63 21.19 -13.31
C ARG A 315 11.94 22.48 -12.93
N GLU A 316 11.34 22.48 -11.75
CA GLU A 316 10.73 23.66 -11.14
C GLU A 316 11.17 23.78 -9.68
N LEU A 317 11.42 25.02 -9.24
CA LEU A 317 11.80 25.34 -7.87
C LEU A 317 10.65 26.09 -7.21
N LEU A 318 10.04 25.47 -6.22
CA LEU A 318 8.99 26.07 -5.41
C LEU A 318 9.56 26.59 -4.07
N PRO A 319 9.03 27.70 -3.52
CA PRO A 319 9.38 28.16 -2.19
C PRO A 319 8.88 27.16 -1.13
N ASN A 320 9.55 27.09 0.02
CA ASN A 320 9.06 26.33 1.18
C ASN A 320 7.66 26.84 1.54
N GLY A 321 6.62 26.05 1.23
CA GLY A 321 5.22 26.47 1.29
C GLY A 321 4.66 26.63 2.70
N ASN A 322 5.49 26.60 3.75
CA ASN A 322 5.10 26.69 5.16
C ASN A 322 3.97 25.71 5.52
N GLY A 323 4.00 24.48 4.98
CA GLY A 323 2.92 23.50 5.20
C GLY A 323 1.75 23.57 4.20
N ASN A 324 1.66 24.60 3.35
CA ASN A 324 0.60 24.74 2.35
C ASN A 324 0.87 23.88 1.12
N GLU A 325 -0.22 23.43 0.49
CA GLU A 325 -0.17 22.71 -0.78
C GLU A 325 0.08 23.69 -1.93
N GLN A 326 1.05 23.35 -2.78
CA GLN A 326 1.45 24.12 -3.95
C GLN A 326 1.34 23.23 -5.19
N THR A 327 1.03 23.81 -6.36
CA THR A 327 0.99 23.07 -7.62
C THR A 327 2.25 23.37 -8.42
N ALA A 328 3.07 22.35 -8.70
CA ALA A 328 4.16 22.41 -9.66
C ALA A 328 3.60 22.16 -11.07
N ALA A 329 3.90 23.04 -12.03
CA ALA A 329 3.49 22.95 -13.42
C ALA A 329 4.73 22.77 -14.32
N LEU A 330 5.17 21.52 -14.45
CA LEU A 330 6.40 21.12 -15.14
C LEU A 330 6.16 21.05 -16.65
N GLY A 331 6.45 22.14 -17.36
CA GLY A 331 6.42 22.19 -18.82
C GLY A 331 7.70 21.61 -19.44
N PHE A 332 7.57 20.64 -20.35
CA PHE A 332 8.69 20.00 -21.04
C PHE A 332 8.43 19.73 -22.51
N VAL A 333 9.51 19.52 -23.27
CA VAL A 333 9.48 18.99 -24.64
C VAL A 333 9.94 17.55 -24.59
N VAL A 334 9.16 16.62 -25.15
CA VAL A 334 9.49 15.18 -25.14
C VAL A 334 10.79 14.94 -25.92
N PRO A 335 11.89 14.53 -25.28
CA PRO A 335 13.18 14.43 -25.95
C PRO A 335 13.27 13.18 -26.81
N LYS A 336 13.96 13.27 -27.96
CA LYS A 336 14.24 12.11 -28.83
C LYS A 336 15.02 11.00 -28.11
N ALA A 337 15.85 11.35 -27.13
CA ALA A 337 16.61 10.39 -26.32
C ALA A 337 15.74 9.53 -25.38
N ALA A 338 14.54 10.00 -25.03
CA ALA A 338 13.56 9.20 -24.29
C ALA A 338 12.70 8.30 -25.21
N SER A 339 12.92 8.37 -26.53
CA SER A 339 12.17 7.61 -27.54
C SER A 339 12.61 6.15 -27.56
N GLY A 340 11.78 5.28 -27.01
CA GLY A 340 11.76 3.85 -27.32
C GLY A 340 10.33 3.49 -27.68
N SER A 341 10.12 2.67 -28.72
CA SER A 341 8.78 2.20 -29.08
C SER A 341 8.22 1.38 -27.92
N GLY A 342 7.40 1.97 -27.04
CA GLY A 342 6.94 1.31 -25.82
C GLY A 342 6.25 2.24 -24.81
N LEU A 343 5.92 1.67 -23.65
CA LEU A 343 5.42 2.43 -22.49
C LEU A 343 6.57 3.27 -21.92
N GLY A 344 6.39 4.59 -21.90
CA GLY A 344 7.23 5.48 -21.12
C GLY A 344 6.70 5.63 -19.70
N LYS A 345 7.58 5.99 -18.76
CA LYS A 345 7.18 6.42 -17.42
C LYS A 345 7.49 7.88 -17.24
N VAL A 346 6.47 8.71 -16.97
CA VAL A 346 6.66 10.06 -16.46
C VAL A 346 6.77 9.95 -14.95
N VAL A 347 7.95 10.19 -14.41
CA VAL A 347 8.23 10.16 -12.98
C VAL A 347 8.40 11.59 -12.50
N VAL A 348 7.59 12.02 -11.54
CA VAL A 348 7.79 13.30 -10.87
C VAL A 348 8.41 13.04 -9.50
N ARG A 349 9.58 13.62 -9.27
CA ARG A 349 10.28 13.60 -7.98
C ARG A 349 10.25 14.98 -7.37
N ALA A 350 10.06 15.06 -6.06
CA ALA A 350 10.22 16.29 -5.31
C ALA A 350 11.20 16.08 -4.17
N ARG A 351 12.22 16.94 -4.12
CA ARG A 351 13.26 16.91 -3.08
C ARG A 351 13.50 18.30 -2.52
N LEU A 352 14.04 18.36 -1.31
CA LEU A 352 14.44 19.63 -0.71
C LEU A 352 15.86 19.97 -1.17
N ALA A 353 16.02 21.09 -1.86
CA ALA A 353 17.32 21.63 -2.26
C ALA A 353 17.79 22.71 -1.27
N GLY A 354 19.10 22.75 -1.00
CA GLY A 354 19.74 23.74 -0.13
C GLY A 354 19.78 23.37 1.36
N ALA A 355 19.06 22.35 1.80
CA ALA A 355 19.14 21.86 3.18
C ALA A 355 20.42 21.04 3.42
N THR A 356 21.07 21.25 4.56
CA THR A 356 22.27 20.50 4.99
C THR A 356 21.99 19.00 5.13
N ARG A 357 20.73 18.63 5.42
CA ARG A 357 20.25 17.24 5.48
C ARG A 357 18.76 17.15 5.11
N PRO A 358 18.41 16.96 3.82
CA PRO A 358 17.03 16.98 3.35
C PRO A 358 16.25 15.70 3.76
N PRO A 359 14.91 15.78 3.92
CA PRO A 359 14.08 14.60 4.12
C PRO A 359 14.04 13.70 2.88
N ALA A 360 13.53 12.48 3.02
CA ALA A 360 13.37 11.55 1.89
C ALA A 360 12.54 12.20 0.77
N PRO A 361 12.93 12.05 -0.51
CA PRO A 361 12.21 12.67 -1.61
C PRO A 361 10.84 12.03 -1.80
N GLY A 362 9.84 12.86 -2.07
CA GLY A 362 8.54 12.38 -2.56
C GLY A 362 8.68 11.94 -4.01
N MET A 363 8.04 10.83 -4.38
CA MET A 363 8.02 10.34 -5.75
C MET A 363 6.60 9.90 -6.13
N LEU A 364 6.12 10.38 -7.28
CA LEU A 364 4.92 9.89 -7.95
C LEU A 364 5.29 9.48 -9.37
N GLU A 365 4.77 8.34 -9.81
CA GLU A 365 4.95 7.84 -11.18
C GLU A 365 3.61 7.84 -11.90
N ARG A 366 3.64 8.08 -13.22
CA ARG A 366 2.51 7.86 -14.10
C ARG A 366 2.99 7.25 -15.41
N ALA A 367 2.39 6.12 -15.78
CA ALA A 367 2.67 5.47 -17.05
C ALA A 367 2.08 6.28 -18.22
N THR A 368 2.93 6.64 -19.19
CA THR A 368 2.55 7.42 -20.37
C THR A 368 3.09 6.78 -21.63
N ARG A 369 2.27 6.63 -22.68
CA ARG A 369 2.72 6.03 -23.93
C ARG A 369 3.55 7.04 -24.74
N LEU A 370 4.76 6.65 -25.15
CA LEU A 370 5.58 7.46 -26.06
C LEU A 370 5.40 6.94 -27.49
N THR A 371 5.07 7.85 -28.42
CA THR A 371 4.96 7.53 -29.84
C THR A 371 5.86 8.43 -30.67
N ASP A 372 6.49 7.86 -31.68
CA ASP A 372 7.27 8.56 -32.70
C ASP A 372 6.51 8.68 -34.02
N LYS A 373 5.40 7.95 -34.18
CA LYS A 373 4.62 7.90 -35.42
C LYS A 373 3.72 9.14 -35.58
N PRO A 374 3.62 9.69 -36.80
CA PRO A 374 2.70 10.78 -37.08
C PRO A 374 1.24 10.32 -37.00
N ALA A 375 0.37 11.17 -36.47
CA ALA A 375 -1.07 10.93 -36.43
C ALA A 375 -1.67 11.01 -37.85
N ARG A 376 -2.35 9.96 -38.30
CA ARG A 376 -3.00 9.92 -39.62
C ARG A 376 -4.39 10.54 -39.53
N ILE A 377 -4.62 11.63 -40.25
CA ILE A 377 -5.88 12.38 -40.19
C ILE A 377 -6.51 12.43 -41.57
N LEU A 378 -7.79 12.05 -41.65
CA LEU A 378 -8.58 12.14 -42.87
C LEU A 378 -9.51 13.35 -42.82
N LEU A 379 -9.36 14.28 -43.76
CA LEU A 379 -10.21 15.46 -43.92
C LEU A 379 -11.16 15.24 -45.09
N VAL A 380 -12.45 15.21 -44.82
CA VAL A 380 -13.51 14.97 -45.81
C VAL A 380 -14.41 16.20 -45.88
N ASP A 381 -14.53 16.81 -47.07
CA ASP A 381 -15.49 17.91 -47.31
C ASP A 381 -16.30 17.68 -48.59
N GLY A 382 -17.48 18.29 -48.63
CA GLY A 382 -18.37 18.24 -49.80
C GLY A 382 -17.84 19.16 -50.89
N VAL A 383 -17.46 20.38 -50.50
CA VAL A 383 -16.96 21.44 -51.38
C VAL A 383 -15.76 22.12 -50.71
N PRO A 384 -14.85 22.76 -51.46
CA PRO A 384 -13.68 23.41 -50.90
C PRO A 384 -14.05 24.73 -50.17
N ARG A 385 -14.65 24.63 -48.99
CA ARG A 385 -14.99 25.77 -48.11
C ARG A 385 -13.74 26.48 -47.61
N TRP A 386 -13.88 27.72 -47.12
CA TRP A 386 -12.74 28.54 -46.70
C TRP A 386 -11.90 27.86 -45.60
N ASP A 387 -12.53 27.28 -44.58
CA ASP A 387 -11.83 26.55 -43.53
C ASP A 387 -11.05 25.35 -44.08
N PHE A 388 -11.66 24.55 -44.96
CA PHE A 388 -10.98 23.44 -45.63
C PHE A 388 -9.78 23.91 -46.46
N ARG A 389 -9.94 24.97 -47.26
CA ARG A 389 -8.88 25.52 -48.11
C ARG A 389 -7.70 26.03 -47.29
N PHE A 390 -7.94 26.75 -46.20
CA PHE A 390 -6.87 27.26 -45.36
C PHE A 390 -6.19 26.17 -44.54
N LEU A 391 -6.95 25.18 -44.08
CA LEU A 391 -6.39 24.01 -43.40
C LEU A 391 -5.54 23.16 -44.35
N LEU A 392 -5.99 22.97 -45.60
CA LEU A 392 -5.21 22.35 -46.68
C LEU A 392 -3.91 23.12 -46.92
N MET A 393 -3.97 24.44 -47.07
CA MET A 393 -2.77 25.28 -47.29
C MET A 393 -1.80 25.19 -46.12
N GLN A 394 -2.30 25.25 -44.88
CA GLN A 394 -1.49 25.14 -43.67
C GLN A 394 -0.78 23.79 -43.59
N LEU A 395 -1.53 22.70 -43.78
CA LEU A 395 -1.02 21.35 -43.64
C LEU A 395 -0.07 20.98 -44.79
N VAL A 396 -0.35 21.38 -46.04
CA VAL A 396 0.53 21.07 -47.18
C VAL A 396 1.81 21.93 -47.19
N ARG A 397 1.76 23.16 -46.68
CA ARG A 397 2.91 24.08 -46.66
C ARG A 397 3.94 23.77 -45.58
N GLU A 398 3.52 23.24 -44.42
CA GLU A 398 4.40 22.91 -43.29
C GLU A 398 4.99 21.48 -43.31
N GLY A 399 4.75 20.72 -44.38
CA GLY A 399 5.49 19.47 -44.63
C GLY A 399 6.93 19.71 -45.07
N PRO A 400 7.88 18.77 -44.84
CA PRO A 400 9.30 18.94 -45.17
C PRO A 400 9.59 19.20 -46.66
N ALA A 401 8.63 18.93 -47.54
CA ALA A 401 8.68 19.25 -48.97
C ALA A 401 7.59 20.26 -49.29
N GLY A 402 7.86 21.57 -49.10
CA GLY A 402 6.92 22.61 -49.50
C GLY A 402 6.57 22.46 -50.98
N LEU A 403 5.28 22.28 -51.30
CA LEU A 403 4.64 22.24 -52.65
C LEU A 403 5.27 21.36 -53.75
N ALA A 404 6.40 20.69 -53.50
CA ALA A 404 6.92 19.66 -54.38
C ALA A 404 6.15 18.37 -54.09
N SER A 405 5.27 17.97 -55.02
CA SER A 405 4.57 16.68 -54.96
C SER A 405 5.56 15.59 -54.56
N PRO A 406 5.30 14.81 -53.49
CA PRO A 406 5.97 13.53 -53.35
C PRO A 406 5.70 12.73 -54.63
N ALA A 407 6.68 11.93 -55.07
CA ALA A 407 6.48 11.02 -56.18
C ALA A 407 5.23 10.15 -55.93
N PRO A 408 4.47 9.77 -56.98
CA PRO A 408 3.32 8.89 -56.81
C PRO A 408 3.72 7.61 -56.06
N GLY A 409 3.11 7.34 -54.90
CA GLY A 409 3.41 6.20 -54.05
C GLY A 409 4.34 6.48 -52.86
N THR A 410 4.47 7.74 -52.41
CA THR A 410 5.27 8.10 -51.23
C THR A 410 4.37 8.71 -50.15
N ASN A 411 4.51 8.22 -48.90
CA ASN A 411 3.73 8.68 -47.74
C ASN A 411 3.61 10.23 -47.68
N PRO A 412 2.44 10.78 -47.30
CA PRO A 412 2.25 12.23 -47.21
C PRO A 412 3.29 12.86 -46.29
N ALA A 413 3.75 14.06 -46.68
CA ALA A 413 4.74 14.82 -45.94
C ALA A 413 4.26 15.03 -44.49
N VAL A 414 5.07 14.60 -43.53
CA VAL A 414 4.77 14.75 -42.10
C VAL A 414 4.84 16.21 -41.72
N VAL A 415 3.72 16.78 -41.29
CA VAL A 415 3.58 18.19 -40.92
C VAL A 415 3.84 18.34 -39.43
N GLN A 416 4.61 19.35 -39.02
CA GLN A 416 4.71 19.75 -37.61
C GLN A 416 4.04 21.12 -37.43
N PRO A 417 2.73 21.18 -37.16
CA PRO A 417 2.04 22.45 -37.16
C PRO A 417 2.52 23.35 -36.00
N GLY A 418 3.09 24.50 -36.32
CA GLY A 418 3.21 25.66 -35.41
C GLY A 418 3.83 25.41 -34.03
N GLY A 419 4.97 24.72 -33.94
CA GLY A 419 5.78 24.66 -32.71
C GLY A 419 5.21 23.87 -31.53
N MET A 420 4.15 23.07 -31.77
CA MET A 420 3.55 22.15 -30.79
C MET A 420 4.08 20.71 -30.87
N GLY A 421 4.91 20.39 -31.87
CA GLY A 421 5.70 19.15 -31.89
C GLY A 421 4.96 17.85 -32.18
N VAL A 422 3.66 17.90 -32.49
CA VAL A 422 2.88 16.73 -32.91
C VAL A 422 2.96 16.60 -34.42
N ALA A 423 3.47 15.46 -34.90
CA ALA A 423 3.65 15.19 -36.31
C ALA A 423 2.33 14.63 -36.88
N VAL A 424 1.77 15.28 -37.91
CA VAL A 424 0.48 14.92 -38.51
C VAL A 424 0.67 14.52 -39.98
N ALA A 425 0.01 13.44 -40.40
CA ALA A 425 -0.06 12.96 -41.77
C ALA A 425 -1.48 13.16 -42.32
N PRO A 426 -1.75 14.26 -43.04
CA PRO A 426 -3.09 14.61 -43.53
C PRO A 426 -3.41 13.91 -44.85
N TYR A 427 -4.66 13.47 -45.01
CA TYR A 427 -5.23 12.92 -46.23
C TYR A 427 -6.56 13.63 -46.50
N PHE A 428 -6.87 13.88 -47.77
CA PHE A 428 -8.00 14.74 -48.15
C PHE A 428 -8.98 14.03 -49.07
N VAL A 429 -10.28 14.18 -48.84
CA VAL A 429 -11.35 13.69 -49.72
C VAL A 429 -12.28 14.86 -50.04
N LEU A 430 -12.49 15.14 -51.33
CA LEU A 430 -13.45 16.14 -51.81
C LEU A 430 -14.53 15.46 -52.65
N LEU A 431 -15.75 15.41 -52.13
CA LEU A 431 -16.85 14.66 -52.77
C LEU A 431 -17.45 15.36 -54.00
N THR A 432 -17.23 16.67 -54.18
CA THR A 432 -17.74 17.47 -55.31
C THR A 432 -16.62 18.22 -56.04
N GLY A 433 -15.36 17.79 -55.90
CA GLY A 433 -14.19 18.41 -56.53
C GLY A 433 -13.94 17.94 -57.97
N ASP A 434 -13.06 18.66 -58.68
CA ASP A 434 -12.56 18.23 -60.00
C ASP A 434 -11.84 16.88 -59.87
N LYS A 435 -12.25 15.89 -60.68
CA LYS A 435 -11.70 14.52 -60.68
C LYS A 435 -10.18 14.49 -60.92
N ASN A 436 -9.63 15.51 -61.57
CA ASN A 436 -8.20 15.63 -61.85
C ASN A 436 -7.36 16.07 -60.63
N LEU A 437 -7.97 16.71 -59.62
CA LEU A 437 -7.31 17.07 -58.35
C LEU A 437 -7.25 15.88 -57.36
N VAL A 438 -8.10 14.86 -57.55
CA VAL A 438 -8.34 13.76 -56.60
C VAL A 438 -7.56 12.48 -56.93
N THR A 439 -6.67 12.53 -57.93
CA THR A 439 -5.88 11.39 -58.43
C THR A 439 -4.43 11.37 -57.94
N GLN A 440 -4.01 12.30 -57.08
CA GLN A 440 -2.65 12.37 -56.53
C GLN A 440 -2.68 12.51 -55.01
N GLU A 441 -1.78 11.80 -54.31
CA GLU A 441 -1.55 11.99 -52.87
C GLU A 441 -1.19 13.46 -52.60
N PRO A 442 -1.73 14.11 -51.53
CA PRO A 442 -2.47 13.54 -50.40
C PRO A 442 -4.00 13.42 -50.58
N PHE A 443 -4.54 13.58 -51.79
CA PHE A 443 -5.98 13.43 -52.05
C PHE A 443 -6.37 11.98 -52.36
N LEU A 444 -7.47 11.52 -51.77
CA LEU A 444 -8.09 10.22 -52.00
C LEU A 444 -9.38 10.40 -52.81
N PRO A 445 -9.66 9.54 -53.81
CA PRO A 445 -10.77 9.72 -54.74
C PRO A 445 -12.14 9.55 -54.09
N THR A 446 -12.23 8.69 -53.07
CA THR A 446 -13.46 8.39 -52.32
C THR A 446 -13.12 8.12 -50.85
N LEU A 447 -14.15 7.99 -50.01
CA LEU A 447 -13.97 7.48 -48.65
C LEU A 447 -13.32 6.08 -48.72
N PRO A 448 -12.23 5.82 -47.98
CA PRO A 448 -11.61 4.51 -47.93
C PRO A 448 -12.56 3.43 -47.41
N PRO A 449 -12.39 2.16 -47.83
CA PRO A 449 -13.13 1.04 -47.23
C PRO A 449 -12.78 0.91 -45.75
N ARG A 450 -13.63 0.20 -44.98
CA ARG A 450 -13.50 0.06 -43.52
C ARG A 450 -12.07 -0.24 -43.07
N ASP A 451 -11.44 -1.27 -43.63
CA ASP A 451 -10.11 -1.74 -43.17
C ASP A 451 -9.02 -0.68 -43.32
N GLU A 452 -9.16 0.22 -44.28
CA GLU A 452 -8.25 1.35 -44.48
C GLU A 452 -8.65 2.56 -43.64
N LEU A 453 -9.96 2.85 -43.52
CA LEU A 453 -10.47 3.93 -42.66
C LEU A 453 -10.06 3.70 -41.19
N MET A 454 -10.04 2.44 -40.76
CA MET A 454 -9.58 2.01 -39.46
C MET A 454 -8.07 2.18 -39.22
N ARG A 455 -7.28 2.60 -40.21
CA ARG A 455 -5.85 2.95 -40.06
C ARG A 455 -5.64 4.42 -39.68
N PHE A 456 -6.66 5.26 -39.83
CA PHE A 456 -6.62 6.66 -39.43
C PHE A 456 -6.85 6.81 -37.92
N ASP A 457 -6.32 7.89 -37.35
CA ASP A 457 -6.46 8.23 -35.93
C ASP A 457 -7.62 9.20 -35.70
N ALA A 458 -7.85 10.09 -36.67
CA ALA A 458 -8.95 11.04 -36.65
C ALA A 458 -9.57 11.29 -38.03
N ILE A 459 -10.84 11.65 -38.02
CA ILE A 459 -11.60 12.12 -39.18
C ILE A 459 -12.12 13.52 -38.89
N TRP A 460 -11.89 14.44 -39.82
CA TRP A 460 -12.58 15.73 -39.90
C TRP A 460 -13.62 15.64 -41.01
N LEU A 461 -14.88 15.92 -40.67
CA LEU A 461 -16.01 15.80 -41.57
C LEU A 461 -16.70 17.15 -41.68
N GLY A 462 -16.57 17.75 -42.86
CA GLY A 462 -17.18 19.02 -43.21
C GLY A 462 -18.65 18.92 -43.62
N ASP A 463 -19.08 19.91 -44.40
CA ASP A 463 -20.48 20.05 -44.84
C ASP A 463 -20.78 19.12 -46.02
N ILE A 464 -21.30 17.94 -45.70
CA ILE A 464 -21.54 16.86 -46.67
C ILE A 464 -22.98 16.34 -46.63
N ASP A 465 -23.45 15.89 -47.80
CA ASP A 465 -24.65 15.06 -47.92
C ASP A 465 -24.29 13.61 -47.52
N PRO A 466 -24.91 13.03 -46.46
CA PRO A 466 -24.66 11.65 -46.06
C PRO A 466 -24.84 10.62 -47.18
N LYS A 467 -25.71 10.90 -48.16
CA LYS A 467 -25.94 10.00 -49.31
C LYS A 467 -24.70 9.84 -50.19
N ARG A 468 -23.79 10.82 -50.18
CA ARG A 468 -22.54 10.80 -50.96
C ARG A 468 -21.42 10.02 -50.30
N LEU A 469 -21.59 9.58 -49.06
CA LEU A 469 -20.64 8.69 -48.38
C LEU A 469 -20.76 7.23 -48.85
N GLY A 470 -21.76 6.91 -49.69
CA GLY A 470 -22.12 5.54 -50.06
C GLY A 470 -23.06 4.89 -49.03
N PRO A 471 -23.61 3.70 -49.34
CA PRO A 471 -24.61 3.03 -48.51
C PRO A 471 -24.10 2.69 -47.09
N ASP A 472 -22.82 2.33 -46.97
CA ASP A 472 -22.21 1.91 -45.70
C ASP A 472 -21.32 2.98 -45.06
N GLY A 473 -21.10 4.14 -45.71
CA GLY A 473 -20.11 5.12 -45.26
C GLY A 473 -20.43 5.74 -43.89
N ALA A 474 -21.69 6.13 -43.67
CA ALA A 474 -22.15 6.67 -42.40
C ALA A 474 -21.99 5.66 -41.25
N GLU A 475 -22.31 4.39 -41.50
CA GLU A 475 -22.16 3.30 -40.52
C GLU A 475 -20.69 2.99 -40.25
N THR A 476 -19.84 3.06 -41.29
CA THR A 476 -18.39 2.86 -41.15
C THR A 476 -17.77 3.94 -40.28
N ILE A 477 -18.19 5.21 -40.44
CA ILE A 477 -17.74 6.32 -39.57
C ILE A 477 -18.26 6.15 -38.14
N ARG A 478 -19.51 5.69 -37.96
CA ARG A 478 -20.05 5.39 -36.62
C ARG A 478 -19.19 4.35 -35.90
N ARG A 479 -18.88 3.23 -36.57
CA ARG A 479 -18.00 2.19 -36.03
C ARG A 479 -16.58 2.68 -35.78
N PHE A 480 -16.04 3.53 -36.66
CA PHE A 480 -14.72 4.13 -36.46
C PHE A 480 -14.62 4.88 -35.13
N VAL A 481 -15.64 5.68 -34.78
CA VAL A 481 -15.69 6.38 -33.50
C VAL A 481 -15.89 5.40 -32.34
N GLU A 482 -16.80 4.44 -32.48
CA GLU A 482 -17.06 3.43 -31.45
C GLU A 482 -15.78 2.65 -31.06
N GLU A 483 -14.93 2.35 -32.05
CA GLU A 483 -13.67 1.61 -31.89
C GLU A 483 -12.49 2.46 -31.34
N GLY A 484 -12.68 3.78 -31.15
CA GLY A 484 -11.71 4.69 -30.53
C GLY A 484 -11.23 5.86 -31.39
N GLY A 485 -11.69 5.97 -32.63
CA GLY A 485 -11.31 7.07 -33.52
C GLY A 485 -11.87 8.42 -33.10
N GLY A 486 -11.12 9.49 -33.37
CA GLY A 486 -11.59 10.86 -33.13
C GLY A 486 -12.36 11.41 -34.31
N LEU A 487 -13.48 12.09 -34.05
CA LEU A 487 -14.29 12.70 -35.10
C LEU A 487 -14.52 14.19 -34.81
N ILE A 488 -14.25 15.04 -35.79
CA ILE A 488 -14.65 16.45 -35.77
C ILE A 488 -15.71 16.65 -36.85
N LEU A 489 -16.88 17.13 -36.44
CA LEU A 489 -17.99 17.47 -37.32
C LEU A 489 -18.07 18.98 -37.43
N GLN A 490 -17.95 19.52 -38.64
CA GLN A 490 -18.11 20.95 -38.89
C GLN A 490 -19.38 21.20 -39.71
N ALA A 491 -20.28 22.00 -39.16
CA ALA A 491 -21.47 22.44 -39.88
C ALA A 491 -21.11 23.39 -41.02
N GLY A 492 -21.86 23.38 -42.12
CA GLY A 492 -21.77 24.37 -43.19
C GLY A 492 -23.12 24.72 -43.82
N PRO A 493 -23.21 25.80 -44.61
CA PRO A 493 -24.47 26.36 -45.13
C PRO A 493 -25.34 25.42 -45.97
N SER A 494 -24.80 24.31 -46.48
CA SER A 494 -25.45 23.51 -47.52
C SER A 494 -26.21 22.30 -46.95
N PHE A 495 -25.60 21.54 -46.04
CA PHE A 495 -26.13 20.28 -45.52
C PHE A 495 -26.25 20.25 -43.98
N GLN A 496 -25.97 21.38 -43.32
CA GLN A 496 -26.15 21.70 -41.90
C GLN A 496 -27.21 20.86 -41.16
N PRO A 497 -26.96 20.46 -39.90
CA PRO A 497 -27.02 19.06 -39.44
C PRO A 497 -28.41 18.42 -39.40
N GLY A 498 -29.46 19.16 -39.80
CA GLY A 498 -30.78 18.61 -40.06
C GLY A 498 -30.80 17.51 -41.13
N THR A 499 -29.94 17.57 -42.16
CA THR A 499 -29.89 16.52 -43.19
C THR A 499 -29.31 15.20 -42.68
N TRP A 500 -28.63 15.21 -41.53
CA TRP A 500 -28.06 14.02 -40.91
C TRP A 500 -29.09 13.30 -40.02
N ALA A 501 -30.24 13.92 -39.74
CA ALA A 501 -31.32 13.30 -38.98
C ALA A 501 -31.79 12.01 -39.69
N GLY A 502 -31.90 10.92 -38.92
CA GLY A 502 -32.24 9.60 -39.45
C GLY A 502 -31.06 8.84 -40.07
N THR A 503 -29.83 9.36 -39.98
CA THR A 503 -28.60 8.64 -40.36
C THR A 503 -27.80 8.21 -39.12
N PRO A 504 -26.93 7.19 -39.23
CA PRO A 504 -26.00 6.80 -38.16
C PRO A 504 -25.13 7.95 -37.62
N LEU A 505 -24.89 9.00 -38.42
CA LEU A 505 -24.11 10.18 -38.00
C LEU A 505 -24.83 11.07 -36.98
N ALA A 506 -26.18 11.06 -36.94
CA ALA A 506 -26.94 11.85 -35.96
C ALA A 506 -26.72 11.36 -34.52
N GLU A 507 -26.40 10.09 -34.32
CA GLU A 507 -26.06 9.54 -33.00
C GLU A 507 -24.77 10.15 -32.46
N LEU A 508 -23.79 10.36 -33.34
CA LEU A 508 -22.46 10.89 -33.03
C LEU A 508 -22.46 12.38 -32.68
N LEU A 509 -23.50 13.13 -33.04
CA LEU A 509 -23.60 14.55 -32.71
C LEU A 509 -23.77 14.77 -31.19
N PRO A 510 -23.01 15.68 -30.54
CA PRO A 510 -23.21 16.08 -29.14
C PRO A 510 -24.44 16.97 -28.93
N VAL A 511 -25.07 17.41 -30.02
CA VAL A 511 -26.23 18.30 -30.04
C VAL A 511 -27.38 17.66 -30.78
N GLU A 512 -28.60 18.11 -30.48
CA GLU A 512 -29.77 17.85 -31.31
C GLU A 512 -30.02 19.06 -32.23
N PRO A 513 -29.90 18.88 -33.56
CA PRO A 513 -30.19 19.94 -34.53
C PRO A 513 -31.62 20.47 -34.40
N ASP A 514 -31.80 21.78 -34.56
CA ASP A 514 -33.12 22.39 -34.75
C ASP A 514 -33.43 22.49 -36.25
N THR A 515 -34.20 21.54 -36.77
CA THR A 515 -34.60 21.51 -38.18
C THR A 515 -35.71 22.49 -38.52
N ALA A 516 -36.38 23.07 -37.53
CA ALA A 516 -37.49 24.00 -37.75
C ALA A 516 -37.01 25.44 -37.92
N ARG A 517 -35.84 25.78 -37.36
CA ARG A 517 -35.28 27.14 -37.42
C ARG A 517 -34.31 27.28 -38.61
N PRO A 518 -34.48 28.28 -39.49
CA PRO A 518 -33.55 28.49 -40.60
C PRO A 518 -32.20 29.00 -40.10
N ALA A 519 -31.11 28.51 -40.73
CA ALA A 519 -29.74 28.91 -40.44
C ALA A 519 -29.35 30.19 -41.20
N ASN A 520 -29.98 31.31 -40.85
CA ASN A 520 -29.68 32.59 -41.51
C ASN A 520 -28.47 33.29 -40.85
N PRO A 521 -27.54 33.87 -41.64
CA PRO A 521 -26.51 34.73 -41.10
C PRO A 521 -27.09 35.92 -40.33
N SER A 522 -26.51 36.19 -39.17
CA SER A 522 -26.80 37.35 -38.33
C SER A 522 -26.35 38.64 -39.01
N GLN A 523 -27.17 39.69 -38.89
CA GLN A 523 -26.83 41.03 -39.39
C GLN A 523 -25.67 41.67 -38.62
N SER A 524 -25.45 41.26 -37.37
CA SER A 524 -24.33 41.71 -36.53
C SER A 524 -23.48 40.51 -36.11
N PRO A 525 -22.15 40.59 -36.23
CA PRO A 525 -21.28 39.49 -35.83
C PRO A 525 -21.35 39.30 -34.30
N PHE A 526 -21.37 38.04 -33.87
CA PHE A 526 -21.33 37.67 -32.46
C PHE A 526 -19.97 37.07 -32.11
N ARG A 527 -19.52 37.27 -30.87
CA ARG A 527 -18.29 36.68 -30.36
C ARG A 527 -18.62 35.49 -29.46
N PRO A 528 -18.07 34.29 -29.73
CA PRO A 528 -18.28 33.12 -28.88
C PRO A 528 -17.84 33.40 -27.44
N ARG A 529 -18.57 32.87 -26.46
CA ARG A 529 -18.20 32.92 -25.03
C ARG A 529 -17.66 31.57 -24.58
N LEU A 530 -16.48 31.62 -23.97
CA LEU A 530 -15.84 30.45 -23.36
C LEU A 530 -16.63 30.04 -22.11
N THR A 531 -16.92 28.75 -21.99
CA THR A 531 -17.57 28.17 -20.81
C THR A 531 -16.54 27.68 -19.78
N ALA A 532 -16.98 27.21 -18.61
CA ALA A 532 -16.09 26.58 -17.63
C ALA A 532 -15.39 25.33 -18.20
N ASP A 533 -16.12 24.48 -18.93
CA ASP A 533 -15.54 23.31 -19.61
C ASP A 533 -14.57 23.72 -20.73
N GLY A 534 -14.85 24.83 -21.41
CA GLY A 534 -13.96 25.42 -22.42
C GLY A 534 -12.64 25.93 -21.84
N LEU A 535 -12.68 26.57 -20.66
CA LEU A 535 -11.47 27.03 -19.94
C LEU A 535 -10.59 25.86 -19.49
N ALA A 536 -11.19 24.73 -19.13
CA ALA A 536 -10.47 23.53 -18.73
C ALA A 536 -9.90 22.72 -19.92
N SER A 537 -10.31 23.04 -21.16
CA SER A 537 -9.90 22.28 -22.34
C SER A 537 -8.61 22.83 -22.97
N ASP A 538 -7.56 22.01 -22.98
CA ASP A 538 -6.31 22.37 -23.66
C ASP A 538 -6.50 22.60 -25.17
N ALA A 539 -7.51 21.98 -25.78
CA ALA A 539 -7.81 22.17 -27.21
C ALA A 539 -8.22 23.61 -27.56
N LEU A 540 -8.69 24.39 -26.57
CA LEU A 540 -9.08 25.80 -26.71
C LEU A 540 -8.04 26.80 -26.18
N ARG A 541 -6.84 26.33 -25.85
CA ARG A 541 -5.77 27.18 -25.30
C ARG A 541 -5.04 27.97 -26.39
N LEU A 542 -5.65 29.07 -26.83
CA LEU A 542 -5.12 29.92 -27.90
C LEU A 542 -3.89 30.77 -27.49
N ALA A 543 -3.62 30.90 -26.19
CA ALA A 543 -2.48 31.63 -25.61
C ALA A 543 -1.83 30.84 -24.46
N ASP A 544 -0.73 31.34 -23.89
CA ASP A 544 0.06 30.61 -22.89
C ASP A 544 -0.67 30.40 -21.56
N THR A 545 -1.67 31.21 -21.23
CA THR A 545 -2.52 30.99 -20.04
C THR A 545 -4.00 30.83 -20.42
N PRO A 546 -4.81 30.11 -19.62
CA PRO A 546 -6.26 30.02 -19.84
C PRO A 546 -6.93 31.40 -19.88
N GLU A 547 -6.51 32.32 -19.01
CA GLU A 547 -7.04 33.68 -18.92
C GLU A 547 -6.70 34.50 -20.16
N ALA A 548 -5.45 34.42 -20.65
CA ALA A 548 -5.05 35.07 -21.89
C ALA A 548 -5.81 34.49 -23.09
N SER A 549 -6.10 33.18 -23.09
CA SER A 549 -6.88 32.53 -24.15
C SER A 549 -8.33 33.04 -24.17
N ARG A 550 -8.93 33.29 -22.99
CA ARG A 550 -10.27 33.89 -22.88
C ARG A 550 -10.30 35.30 -23.46
N ILE A 551 -9.35 36.15 -23.07
CA ILE A 551 -9.25 37.54 -23.56
C ILE A 551 -9.04 37.54 -25.08
N LEU A 552 -8.12 36.71 -25.57
CA LEU A 552 -7.82 36.59 -26.98
C LEU A 552 -9.06 36.18 -27.80
N LEU A 553 -9.84 35.20 -27.32
CA LEU A 553 -11.08 34.78 -27.98
C LEU A 553 -12.10 35.92 -28.07
N GLU A 554 -12.16 36.79 -27.04
CA GLU A 554 -13.01 37.98 -27.02
C GLU A 554 -12.53 39.08 -27.98
N GLU A 555 -11.26 39.08 -28.39
CA GLU A 555 -10.69 40.03 -29.36
C GLU A 555 -10.80 39.55 -30.81
N LEU A 556 -10.96 38.24 -31.03
CA LEU A 556 -11.06 37.68 -32.37
C LEU A 556 -12.25 38.23 -33.17
N PRO A 557 -12.13 38.27 -34.51
CA PRO A 557 -13.25 38.59 -35.40
C PRO A 557 -14.49 37.75 -35.09
N GLY A 558 -15.64 38.42 -34.98
CA GLY A 558 -16.90 37.77 -34.67
C GLY A 558 -17.41 36.90 -35.82
N LEU A 559 -18.21 35.91 -35.47
CA LEU A 559 -18.88 35.00 -36.39
C LEU A 559 -20.23 35.58 -36.78
N GLN A 560 -20.71 35.29 -37.99
CA GLN A 560 -22.00 35.75 -38.49
C GLN A 560 -23.06 34.66 -38.41
N TRP A 561 -22.71 33.37 -38.41
CA TRP A 561 -23.73 32.32 -38.33
C TRP A 561 -23.32 31.14 -37.44
N ASN A 562 -24.32 30.49 -36.86
CA ASN A 562 -24.22 29.23 -36.10
C ASN A 562 -25.37 28.31 -36.51
N ALA A 563 -25.09 27.02 -36.63
CA ALA A 563 -26.06 25.99 -36.95
C ALA A 563 -27.11 25.90 -35.83
N PRO A 564 -28.41 25.95 -36.16
CA PRO A 564 -29.46 25.89 -35.16
C PRO A 564 -29.44 24.60 -34.31
N VAL A 565 -29.41 24.79 -32.99
CA VAL A 565 -29.44 23.69 -32.01
C VAL A 565 -30.68 23.75 -31.14
N LYS A 566 -31.43 22.63 -31.09
CA LYS A 566 -32.63 22.48 -30.26
C LYS A 566 -32.26 22.29 -28.79
N ARG A 567 -31.27 21.42 -28.52
CA ARG A 567 -30.70 21.19 -27.19
C ARG A 567 -29.34 20.51 -27.24
N LEU A 568 -28.53 20.71 -26.21
CA LEU A 568 -27.32 19.90 -25.95
C LEU A 568 -27.73 18.50 -25.44
N LYS A 569 -27.10 17.42 -25.91
CA LYS A 569 -27.42 16.06 -25.44
C LYS A 569 -26.93 15.83 -24.00
N PRO A 570 -27.59 14.96 -23.21
CA PRO A 570 -27.08 14.55 -21.90
C PRO A 570 -25.70 13.91 -22.02
N GLY A 571 -24.73 14.37 -21.24
CA GLY A 571 -23.35 13.86 -21.26
C GLY A 571 -22.41 14.57 -22.25
N ALA A 572 -22.92 15.47 -23.09
CA ALA A 572 -22.10 16.35 -23.90
C ALA A 572 -21.63 17.58 -23.10
N ARG A 573 -20.43 18.06 -23.40
CA ARG A 573 -19.82 19.25 -22.80
C ARG A 573 -19.86 20.40 -23.80
N MET A 574 -20.39 21.54 -23.38
CA MET A 574 -20.39 22.75 -24.20
C MET A 574 -19.12 23.52 -23.92
N LEU A 575 -18.28 23.75 -24.94
CA LEU A 575 -17.02 24.47 -24.79
C LEU A 575 -17.14 25.94 -25.18
N LEU A 576 -17.81 26.23 -26.29
CA LEU A 576 -18.16 27.58 -26.71
C LEU A 576 -19.67 27.76 -26.76
N SER A 577 -20.14 28.87 -26.21
CA SER A 577 -21.55 29.24 -26.14
C SER A 577 -21.84 30.52 -26.92
N HIS A 578 -23.03 30.60 -27.51
CA HIS A 578 -23.52 31.80 -28.18
C HIS A 578 -23.88 32.87 -27.13
N PRO A 579 -23.49 34.15 -27.32
CA PRO A 579 -23.70 35.20 -26.31
C PRO A 579 -25.18 35.57 -26.08
N THR A 580 -26.01 35.53 -27.13
CA THR A 580 -27.42 35.98 -27.08
C THR A 580 -28.45 34.88 -27.36
N GLN A 581 -28.20 33.98 -28.32
CA GLN A 581 -29.10 32.87 -28.65
C GLN A 581 -29.14 31.79 -27.56
N ARG A 582 -30.30 31.17 -27.41
CA ARG A 582 -30.58 30.12 -26.41
C ARG A 582 -31.28 28.94 -27.05
N CYS A 583 -31.03 27.75 -26.50
CA CYS A 583 -31.71 26.51 -26.81
C CYS A 583 -32.53 26.03 -25.60
N ALA A 584 -33.22 24.88 -25.71
CA ALA A 584 -34.16 24.43 -24.67
C ALA A 584 -33.52 24.21 -23.28
N ASN A 585 -32.22 23.96 -23.21
CA ASN A 585 -31.48 23.68 -21.98
C ASN A 585 -30.37 24.67 -21.64
N GLY A 586 -30.36 25.88 -22.24
CA GLY A 586 -29.40 26.92 -21.87
C GLY A 586 -28.97 27.83 -23.02
N PRO A 587 -27.79 28.46 -22.92
CA PRO A 587 -27.13 29.12 -24.04
C PRO A 587 -26.94 28.15 -25.22
N GLU A 588 -27.07 28.65 -26.44
CA GLU A 588 -26.90 27.81 -27.61
C GLU A 588 -25.43 27.42 -27.81
N PRO A 589 -25.09 26.12 -27.99
CA PRO A 589 -23.70 25.70 -28.19
C PRO A 589 -23.20 26.07 -29.59
N ILE A 590 -21.97 26.58 -29.66
CA ILE A 590 -21.21 26.77 -30.91
C ILE A 590 -20.21 25.64 -31.09
N LEU A 591 -19.59 25.19 -30.00
CA LEU A 591 -18.63 24.08 -29.99
C LEU A 591 -18.95 23.18 -28.82
N ALA A 592 -19.21 21.91 -29.09
CA ALA A 592 -19.53 20.92 -28.09
C ALA A 592 -18.76 19.63 -28.34
N THR A 593 -18.46 18.89 -27.27
CA THR A 593 -17.78 17.60 -27.34
C THR A 593 -18.57 16.54 -26.60
N GLN A 594 -18.43 15.28 -27.02
CA GLN A 594 -18.94 14.13 -26.29
C GLN A 594 -18.02 12.92 -26.49
N SER A 595 -18.05 12.00 -25.54
CA SER A 595 -17.49 10.66 -25.74
C SER A 595 -18.56 9.77 -26.38
N TYR A 596 -18.15 8.94 -27.34
CA TYR A 596 -19.04 7.96 -27.97
C TYR A 596 -18.28 6.64 -28.14
N GLY A 597 -18.78 5.56 -27.56
CA GLY A 597 -18.02 4.31 -27.44
C GLY A 597 -16.67 4.55 -26.74
N ARG A 598 -15.57 4.19 -27.40
CA ARG A 598 -14.20 4.47 -26.93
C ARG A 598 -13.59 5.74 -27.53
N GLY A 599 -14.26 6.36 -28.50
CA GLY A 599 -13.77 7.54 -29.21
C GLY A 599 -14.30 8.84 -28.63
N ARG A 600 -13.94 9.95 -29.30
CA ARG A 600 -14.43 11.29 -28.96
C ARG A 600 -14.91 12.03 -30.18
N VAL A 601 -15.99 12.77 -30.02
CA VAL A 601 -16.61 13.57 -31.07
C VAL A 601 -16.62 15.03 -30.66
N ALA A 602 -16.19 15.90 -31.56
CA ALA A 602 -16.38 17.34 -31.48
C ALA A 602 -17.34 17.79 -32.57
N TRP A 603 -18.19 18.76 -32.26
CA TRP A 603 -19.06 19.42 -33.21
C TRP A 603 -18.87 20.92 -33.15
N LEU A 604 -18.59 21.52 -34.29
CA LEU A 604 -18.46 22.95 -34.51
C LEU A 604 -19.62 23.44 -35.38
N GLY A 605 -20.45 24.30 -34.84
CA GLY A 605 -21.67 24.81 -35.47
C GLY A 605 -21.46 25.87 -36.54
N THR A 606 -20.23 26.18 -36.95
CA THR A 606 -19.92 27.25 -37.91
C THR A 606 -18.77 26.86 -38.82
N ASP A 607 -18.75 27.43 -40.03
CA ASP A 607 -17.65 27.31 -40.99
C ASP A 607 -16.84 28.59 -41.16
N GLU A 608 -16.99 29.53 -40.22
CA GLU A 608 -16.39 30.87 -40.31
C GLU A 608 -15.13 31.06 -39.46
N THR A 609 -14.46 29.96 -39.06
CA THR A 609 -13.23 30.09 -38.27
C THR A 609 -12.10 30.74 -39.07
N TRP A 610 -12.14 30.68 -40.40
CA TRP A 610 -11.25 31.40 -41.31
C TRP A 610 -11.20 32.90 -41.05
N ARG A 611 -12.26 33.50 -40.48
CA ARG A 611 -12.29 34.92 -40.11
C ARG A 611 -11.23 35.25 -39.07
N TRP A 612 -10.82 34.30 -38.23
CA TRP A 612 -9.75 34.48 -37.24
C TRP A 612 -8.36 34.65 -37.85
N ARG A 613 -8.24 34.64 -39.18
CA ARG A 613 -7.04 35.05 -39.90
C ARG A 613 -6.97 36.55 -40.15
N GLN A 614 -8.10 37.25 -40.03
CA GLN A 614 -8.17 38.69 -40.24
C GLN A 614 -7.31 39.41 -39.20
N ASN A 615 -6.44 40.31 -39.65
CA ASN A 615 -5.48 41.10 -38.85
C ASN A 615 -4.33 40.35 -38.17
N THR A 616 -4.42 39.03 -38.00
CA THR A 616 -3.42 38.22 -37.27
C THR A 616 -2.71 37.18 -38.14
N GLY A 617 -3.04 37.09 -39.43
CA GLY A 617 -2.43 36.12 -40.35
C GLY A 617 -2.84 34.68 -40.01
N GLU A 618 -1.89 33.76 -39.93
CA GLU A 618 -2.20 32.32 -39.73
C GLU A 618 -2.22 31.90 -38.25
N THR A 619 -1.66 32.70 -37.33
CA THR A 619 -1.32 32.28 -35.97
C THR A 619 -2.48 31.65 -35.18
N HIS A 620 -3.62 32.33 -35.04
CA HIS A 620 -4.72 31.85 -34.19
C HIS A 620 -5.55 30.75 -34.85
N PHE A 621 -5.82 30.90 -36.16
CA PHE A 621 -6.49 29.86 -36.95
C PHE A 621 -5.68 28.55 -36.95
N ALA A 622 -4.37 28.66 -37.22
CA ALA A 622 -3.48 27.51 -37.26
C ALA A 622 -3.39 26.83 -35.90
N ARG A 623 -3.24 27.61 -34.81
CA ARG A 623 -3.20 27.08 -33.45
C ARG A 623 -4.51 26.37 -33.09
N PHE A 624 -5.66 26.99 -33.37
CA PHE A 624 -6.97 26.39 -33.12
C PHE A 624 -7.10 25.03 -33.82
N TRP A 625 -6.93 24.99 -35.15
CA TRP A 625 -7.14 23.75 -35.89
C TRP A 625 -6.10 22.68 -35.57
N THR A 626 -4.85 23.07 -35.33
CA THR A 626 -3.83 22.11 -34.88
C THR A 626 -4.25 21.45 -33.57
N GLN A 627 -4.61 22.25 -32.56
CA GLN A 627 -5.03 21.72 -31.26
C GLN A 627 -6.24 20.77 -31.40
N TRP A 628 -7.19 21.12 -32.27
CA TRP A 628 -8.36 20.28 -32.52
C TRP A 628 -8.03 19.00 -33.27
N LEU A 629 -7.10 19.03 -34.24
CA LEU A 629 -6.64 17.85 -34.96
C LEU A 629 -5.86 16.89 -34.04
N VAL A 630 -4.96 17.42 -33.21
CA VAL A 630 -4.24 16.66 -32.18
C VAL A 630 -5.23 16.10 -31.17
N TRP A 631 -6.19 16.92 -30.74
CA TRP A 631 -7.27 16.45 -29.90
C TRP A 631 -8.04 15.33 -30.62
N ALA A 632 -8.48 15.44 -31.86
CA ALA A 632 -9.15 14.30 -32.48
C ALA A 632 -8.25 13.04 -32.53
N ALA A 633 -6.96 13.17 -32.86
CA ALA A 633 -6.06 12.03 -32.95
C ALA A 633 -5.75 11.35 -31.60
N ALA A 634 -5.69 12.10 -30.50
CA ALA A 634 -5.26 11.55 -29.21
C ALA A 634 -6.26 10.54 -28.59
N SER A 635 -7.49 10.37 -29.12
CA SER A 635 -8.39 9.31 -28.64
C SER A 635 -7.94 7.91 -29.04
N ARG A 636 -7.11 7.80 -30.09
CA ARG A 636 -6.67 6.52 -30.61
C ARG A 636 -5.25 6.21 -30.15
N SER A 637 -5.14 5.48 -29.05
CA SER A 637 -3.84 5.10 -28.50
C SER A 637 -3.15 3.98 -29.29
N ASP A 638 -3.87 3.17 -30.08
CA ASP A 638 -3.33 2.02 -30.84
C ASP A 638 -4.03 1.89 -32.19
N PRO A 639 -3.29 1.71 -33.32
CA PRO A 639 -3.91 1.27 -34.55
C PRO A 639 -4.75 0.01 -34.35
N LEU A 640 -5.86 -0.13 -35.07
CA LEU A 640 -6.69 -1.33 -35.02
C LEU A 640 -5.88 -2.56 -35.46
N ARG A 641 -5.49 -3.36 -34.47
CA ARG A 641 -4.84 -4.66 -34.63
C ARG A 641 -5.88 -5.76 -34.43
N ARG A 642 -5.70 -6.89 -35.11
CA ARG A 642 -6.54 -8.08 -34.93
C ARG A 642 -6.55 -8.56 -33.48
N VAL A 643 -5.43 -8.41 -32.78
CA VAL A 643 -5.33 -8.73 -31.35
C VAL A 643 -5.06 -7.44 -30.60
N ARG A 644 -5.90 -7.15 -29.61
CA ARG A 644 -5.74 -6.00 -28.71
C ARG A 644 -5.72 -6.49 -27.28
N LEU A 645 -4.62 -6.24 -26.59
CA LEU A 645 -4.45 -6.58 -25.18
C LEU A 645 -4.59 -5.33 -24.33
N SER A 646 -5.26 -5.47 -23.20
CA SER A 646 -5.47 -4.39 -22.23
C SER A 646 -5.37 -4.94 -20.82
N VAL A 647 -4.95 -4.09 -19.91
CA VAL A 647 -4.96 -4.33 -18.48
C VAL A 647 -5.90 -3.33 -17.84
N ASP A 648 -6.66 -3.75 -16.84
CA ASP A 648 -7.52 -2.85 -16.06
C ASP A 648 -6.71 -1.76 -15.36
N ARG A 649 -5.53 -2.11 -14.85
CA ARG A 649 -4.57 -1.20 -14.22
C ARG A 649 -3.17 -1.50 -14.72
N ARG A 650 -2.46 -0.46 -15.19
CA ARG A 650 -1.05 -0.56 -15.59
C ARG A 650 -0.10 -0.63 -14.39
N GLU A 651 -0.59 -0.25 -13.21
CA GLU A 651 0.10 -0.35 -11.93
C GLU A 651 -0.83 -1.06 -10.95
N THR A 652 -0.35 -2.15 -10.35
CA THR A 652 -1.07 -2.90 -9.32
C THR A 652 -0.12 -3.16 -8.16
N GLU A 653 -0.64 -3.24 -6.94
CA GLU A 653 0.16 -3.63 -5.79
C GLU A 653 0.23 -5.15 -5.68
N VAL A 654 1.29 -5.66 -5.04
CA VAL A 654 1.39 -7.07 -4.65
C VAL A 654 0.15 -7.48 -3.85
N GLY A 655 -0.48 -8.60 -4.23
CA GLY A 655 -1.69 -9.11 -3.60
C GLY A 655 -3.01 -8.52 -4.10
N GLN A 656 -2.99 -7.44 -4.89
CA GLN A 656 -4.20 -6.96 -5.57
C GLN A 656 -4.51 -7.82 -6.81
N THR A 657 -5.80 -8.01 -7.08
CA THR A 657 -6.26 -8.70 -8.30
C THR A 657 -6.33 -7.72 -9.46
N GLY A 658 -5.55 -7.97 -10.50
CA GLY A 658 -5.64 -7.28 -11.79
C GLY A 658 -6.44 -8.09 -12.80
N GLU A 659 -7.12 -7.41 -13.72
CA GLU A 659 -7.87 -8.03 -14.81
C GLU A 659 -7.18 -7.74 -16.15
N LEU A 660 -6.70 -8.80 -16.81
CA LEU A 660 -6.15 -8.75 -18.15
C LEU A 660 -7.28 -9.05 -19.14
N ARG A 661 -7.47 -8.19 -20.15
CA ARG A 661 -8.46 -8.36 -21.21
C ARG A 661 -7.79 -8.44 -22.58
N ALA A 662 -8.22 -9.39 -23.39
CA ALA A 662 -7.84 -9.50 -24.79
C ALA A 662 -9.07 -9.41 -25.67
N ARG A 663 -9.05 -8.54 -26.68
CA ARG A 663 -10.00 -8.53 -27.76
C ARG A 663 -9.36 -9.12 -29.00
N ILE A 664 -9.99 -10.12 -29.59
CA ILE A 664 -9.54 -10.75 -30.84
C ILE A 664 -10.59 -10.57 -31.91
N LEU A 665 -10.13 -10.11 -33.06
CA LEU A 665 -10.85 -10.03 -34.30
C LEU A 665 -10.29 -11.07 -35.28
N ASP A 666 -11.18 -11.62 -36.11
CA ASP A 666 -10.84 -12.54 -37.19
C ASP A 666 -10.20 -11.81 -38.39
N ALA A 667 -9.94 -12.56 -39.48
CA ALA A 667 -9.36 -12.02 -40.70
C ALA A 667 -10.24 -10.95 -41.39
N ASN A 668 -11.53 -10.91 -41.09
CA ASN A 668 -12.50 -9.94 -41.62
C ASN A 668 -12.78 -8.79 -40.62
N MET A 669 -11.95 -8.65 -39.58
CA MET A 669 -12.12 -7.66 -38.52
C MET A 669 -13.47 -7.77 -37.80
N ALA A 670 -14.03 -8.98 -37.72
CA ALA A 670 -15.22 -9.33 -36.95
C ALA A 670 -14.81 -10.03 -35.63
N PRO A 671 -15.63 -10.01 -34.57
CA PRO A 671 -15.24 -10.57 -33.28
C PRO A 671 -15.03 -12.10 -33.32
N ASP A 672 -13.94 -12.58 -32.72
CA ASP A 672 -13.63 -14.01 -32.64
C ASP A 672 -14.64 -14.77 -31.75
N SER A 673 -14.97 -16.00 -32.12
CA SER A 673 -15.98 -16.84 -31.47
C SER A 673 -15.41 -17.93 -30.56
N ARG A 674 -14.09 -17.97 -30.33
CA ARG A 674 -13.46 -18.95 -29.44
C ARG A 674 -13.88 -18.74 -27.98
N SER A 675 -13.95 -19.82 -27.20
CA SER A 675 -14.32 -19.77 -25.77
C SER A 675 -13.12 -19.60 -24.82
N ARG A 676 -11.94 -20.03 -25.26
CA ARG A 676 -10.68 -19.96 -24.50
C ARG A 676 -9.56 -19.50 -25.41
N LEU A 677 -8.63 -18.74 -24.83
CA LEU A 677 -7.49 -18.18 -25.53
C LEU A 677 -6.22 -18.46 -24.73
N PRO A 678 -5.28 -19.27 -25.24
CA PRO A 678 -3.97 -19.43 -24.62
C PRO A 678 -3.15 -18.15 -24.76
N ALA A 679 -2.38 -17.82 -23.72
CA ALA A 679 -1.49 -16.67 -23.66
C ALA A 679 -0.25 -16.98 -22.82
N GLU A 680 0.80 -16.20 -23.00
CA GLU A 680 2.07 -16.35 -22.30
C GLU A 680 2.32 -15.14 -21.40
N LEU A 681 2.49 -15.38 -20.10
CA LEU A 681 2.81 -14.38 -19.08
C LEU A 681 4.32 -14.43 -18.79
N ILE A 682 5.02 -13.34 -19.07
CA ILE A 682 6.49 -13.23 -18.97
C ILE A 682 6.84 -12.21 -17.88
N GLU A 683 7.72 -12.58 -16.96
CA GLU A 683 8.34 -11.65 -16.01
C GLU A 683 9.54 -10.97 -16.69
N MET A 684 9.48 -9.64 -16.77
CA MET A 684 10.46 -8.81 -17.47
C MET A 684 11.49 -8.25 -16.48
N PRO A 685 12.79 -8.27 -16.81
CA PRO A 685 13.81 -7.60 -16.01
C PRO A 685 13.58 -6.09 -16.00
N ARG A 686 14.01 -5.43 -14.91
CA ARG A 686 13.94 -3.96 -14.81
C ARG A 686 14.78 -3.31 -15.91
N PRO A 687 14.34 -2.18 -16.50
CA PRO A 687 15.14 -1.45 -17.48
C PRO A 687 16.50 -1.09 -16.88
N GLY A 688 17.59 -1.66 -17.41
CA GLY A 688 18.96 -1.44 -16.92
C GLY A 688 19.60 -2.60 -16.14
N GLU A 689 18.84 -3.65 -15.77
CA GLU A 689 19.40 -4.88 -15.20
C GLU A 689 19.66 -5.93 -16.28
N ALA A 690 20.90 -6.41 -16.40
CA ALA A 690 21.32 -7.46 -17.32
C ALA A 690 20.99 -8.88 -16.80
N SER A 691 19.80 -9.08 -16.24
CA SER A 691 19.29 -10.43 -15.92
C SER A 691 18.44 -10.95 -17.07
N GLY A 692 18.64 -12.21 -17.44
CA GLY A 692 17.89 -12.87 -18.52
C GLY A 692 16.38 -12.88 -18.27
N VAL A 693 15.60 -12.79 -19.36
CA VAL A 693 14.13 -12.89 -19.32
C VAL A 693 13.75 -14.25 -18.73
N ALA A 694 12.91 -14.25 -17.68
CA ALA A 694 12.41 -15.49 -17.09
C ALA A 694 11.55 -16.27 -18.10
N PRO A 695 11.53 -17.61 -18.07
CA PRO A 695 10.68 -18.40 -18.96
C PRO A 695 9.20 -18.04 -18.76
N GLY A 696 8.49 -17.81 -19.86
CA GLY A 696 7.07 -17.45 -19.84
C GLY A 696 6.20 -18.56 -19.26
N ARG A 697 5.20 -18.18 -18.46
CA ARG A 697 4.18 -19.07 -17.91
C ARG A 697 2.94 -19.04 -18.81
N GLU A 698 2.48 -20.21 -19.26
CA GLU A 698 1.22 -20.30 -19.99
C GLU A 698 0.02 -19.99 -19.08
N VAL A 699 -0.89 -19.14 -19.57
CA VAL A 699 -2.14 -18.74 -18.93
C VAL A 699 -3.29 -18.77 -19.95
N GLU A 700 -4.52 -19.00 -19.49
CA GLU A 700 -5.70 -19.05 -20.38
C GLU A 700 -6.68 -17.91 -20.06
N LEU A 701 -7.00 -17.08 -21.07
CA LEU A 701 -8.10 -16.11 -20.99
C LEU A 701 -9.42 -16.77 -21.40
N ARG A 702 -10.52 -16.38 -20.74
CA ARG A 702 -11.87 -16.91 -20.97
C ARG A 702 -12.77 -15.88 -21.64
N ALA A 703 -13.59 -16.30 -22.59
CA ALA A 703 -14.53 -15.41 -23.26
C ALA A 703 -15.55 -14.79 -22.27
N ILE A 704 -15.85 -13.51 -22.43
CA ILE A 704 -16.85 -12.79 -21.63
C ILE A 704 -18.25 -13.04 -22.21
N ALA A 705 -19.18 -13.49 -21.37
CA ALA A 705 -20.55 -13.73 -21.79
C ALA A 705 -21.22 -12.43 -22.27
N GLY A 706 -21.82 -12.45 -23.47
CA GLY A 706 -22.49 -11.29 -24.06
C GLY A 706 -21.57 -10.28 -24.76
N GLN A 707 -20.25 -10.51 -24.75
CA GLN A 707 -19.27 -9.67 -25.46
C GLN A 707 -18.44 -10.53 -26.42
N PRO A 708 -18.92 -10.77 -27.66
CA PRO A 708 -18.20 -11.61 -28.62
C PRO A 708 -16.83 -10.99 -28.95
N GLY A 709 -15.80 -11.84 -29.07
CA GLY A 709 -14.41 -11.44 -29.30
C GLY A 709 -13.65 -10.89 -28.10
N GLU A 710 -14.27 -10.77 -26.91
CA GLU A 710 -13.61 -10.28 -25.69
C GLU A 710 -13.31 -11.44 -24.73
N PHE A 711 -12.08 -11.48 -24.19
CA PHE A 711 -11.58 -12.48 -23.28
C PHE A 711 -10.98 -11.81 -22.03
N ALA A 712 -11.11 -12.43 -20.86
CA ALA A 712 -10.57 -11.93 -19.61
C ALA A 712 -9.83 -12.99 -18.79
N LEU A 713 -8.86 -12.55 -17.99
CA LEU A 713 -8.11 -13.32 -17.00
C LEU A 713 -7.85 -12.45 -15.78
N ALA A 714 -8.28 -12.93 -14.61
CA ALA A 714 -7.89 -12.34 -13.33
C ALA A 714 -6.53 -12.91 -12.88
N VAL A 715 -5.57 -12.03 -12.58
CA VAL A 715 -4.22 -12.40 -12.15
C VAL A 715 -3.90 -11.71 -10.82
N VAL A 716 -3.24 -12.44 -9.92
CA VAL A 716 -2.70 -11.91 -8.66
C VAL A 716 -1.20 -12.16 -8.66
N HIS A 717 -0.43 -11.14 -8.34
CA HIS A 717 1.03 -11.20 -8.29
C HIS A 717 1.51 -11.28 -6.84
N ASP A 718 2.46 -12.18 -6.60
CA ASP A 718 3.11 -12.43 -5.31
C ASP A 718 4.44 -11.65 -5.15
N LYS A 719 4.99 -11.15 -6.26
CA LYS A 719 6.25 -10.40 -6.28
C LYS A 719 6.08 -9.06 -7.00
N PRO A 720 6.78 -8.01 -6.54
CA PRO A 720 6.87 -6.76 -7.28
C PRO A 720 7.79 -6.95 -8.49
N GLY A 721 7.43 -6.40 -9.64
CA GLY A 721 8.15 -6.64 -10.90
C GLY A 721 7.44 -6.07 -12.11
N HIS A 722 8.09 -6.15 -13.27
CA HIS A 722 7.48 -5.83 -14.55
C HIS A 722 6.98 -7.10 -15.21
N TYR A 723 5.75 -7.10 -15.70
CA TYR A 723 5.14 -8.27 -16.33
C TYR A 723 4.65 -7.92 -17.73
N ARG A 724 4.70 -8.90 -18.63
CA ARG A 724 4.23 -8.80 -20.02
C ARG A 724 3.34 -9.98 -20.36
N LEU A 725 2.21 -9.73 -21.00
CA LEU A 725 1.34 -10.77 -21.56
C LEU A 725 1.45 -10.77 -23.09
N ARG A 726 1.64 -11.94 -23.69
CA ARG A 726 1.61 -12.18 -25.14
C ARG A 726 0.50 -13.17 -25.49
N VAL A 727 -0.10 -12.98 -26.66
CA VAL A 727 -1.13 -13.87 -27.20
C VAL A 727 -0.69 -14.38 -28.58
N PRO A 728 -0.92 -15.66 -28.91
CA PRO A 728 -0.61 -16.19 -30.23
C PRO A 728 -1.35 -15.44 -31.34
N GLY A 729 -0.61 -14.95 -32.35
CA GLY A 729 -1.15 -14.16 -33.46
C GLY A 729 -1.16 -12.65 -33.23
N ASP A 730 -0.64 -12.17 -32.10
CA ASP A 730 -0.27 -10.77 -31.91
C ASP A 730 1.12 -10.50 -32.50
N ASP A 731 1.19 -9.73 -33.59
CA ASP A 731 2.46 -9.22 -34.15
C ASP A 731 3.02 -8.03 -33.31
N GLY A 732 2.35 -7.70 -32.20
CA GLY A 732 2.70 -6.62 -31.29
C GLY A 732 3.65 -7.00 -30.15
N PRO A 733 4.10 -5.99 -29.37
CA PRO A 733 4.99 -6.21 -28.23
C PRO A 733 4.31 -6.90 -27.04
N GLY A 734 3.01 -7.19 -27.09
CA GLY A 734 2.20 -7.60 -25.94
C GLY A 734 1.71 -6.42 -25.10
N VAL A 735 1.02 -6.71 -23.99
CA VAL A 735 0.66 -5.71 -22.98
C VAL A 735 1.56 -5.85 -21.76
N GLU A 736 2.07 -4.75 -21.23
CA GLU A 736 2.93 -4.73 -20.05
C GLU A 736 2.30 -3.93 -18.92
N TRP A 737 2.60 -4.32 -17.69
CA TRP A 737 2.20 -3.62 -16.47
C TRP A 737 3.27 -3.77 -15.40
N THR A 738 3.22 -2.90 -14.40
CA THR A 738 4.14 -2.91 -13.26
C THR A 738 3.39 -3.34 -12.01
N VAL A 739 3.96 -4.28 -11.27
CA VAL A 739 3.52 -4.63 -9.93
C VAL A 739 4.40 -3.90 -8.94
N LEU A 740 3.83 -2.93 -8.24
CA LEU A 740 4.49 -2.17 -7.19
C LEU A 740 4.53 -2.99 -5.90
N PRO A 741 5.55 -2.80 -5.04
CA PRO A 741 5.44 -3.27 -3.66
C PRO A 741 4.19 -2.66 -3.03
N ALA A 742 3.54 -3.40 -2.12
CA ALA A 742 2.38 -2.90 -1.41
C ALA A 742 2.70 -1.51 -0.82
N ALA A 743 1.85 -0.52 -1.12
CA ALA A 743 2.01 0.82 -0.58
C ALA A 743 1.98 0.74 0.95
N ASP A 744 2.86 1.49 1.61
CA ASP A 744 2.86 1.58 3.06
C ASP A 744 1.50 2.17 3.52
N PRO A 745 0.63 1.39 4.18
CA PRO A 745 -0.69 1.86 4.58
C PRO A 745 -0.64 3.01 5.58
N GLU A 746 0.50 3.19 6.25
CA GLU A 746 0.68 4.19 7.31
C GLU A 746 1.20 5.53 6.77
N GLY A 747 1.83 5.53 5.58
CA GLY A 747 2.48 6.69 4.99
C GLY A 747 3.65 7.24 5.83
N PRO A 748 4.43 8.22 5.31
CA PRO A 748 5.51 8.86 6.05
C PRO A 748 4.93 9.88 7.04
N GLY A 749 4.16 9.42 8.02
CA GLY A 749 3.58 10.28 9.05
C GLY A 749 4.42 10.33 10.33
N GLY A 750 4.25 11.40 11.12
CA GLY A 750 4.84 11.57 12.44
C GLY A 750 4.11 10.85 13.57
N LEU A 751 4.62 10.90 14.79
CA LEU A 751 3.99 10.31 15.98
C LEU A 751 2.48 10.64 16.03
N ALA A 752 1.62 9.62 16.14
CA ALA A 752 0.17 9.78 16.25
C ALA A 752 -0.23 10.21 17.68
N GLU A 753 0.31 11.35 18.14
CA GLU A 753 0.23 11.82 19.52
C GLU A 753 -1.22 11.94 20.02
N GLY A 754 -2.14 12.42 19.18
CA GLY A 754 -3.56 12.52 19.53
C GLY A 754 -4.23 11.17 19.80
N LEU A 755 -3.95 10.15 18.97
CA LEU A 755 -4.50 8.80 19.15
C LEU A 755 -3.89 8.12 20.38
N LEU A 756 -2.58 8.27 20.57
CA LEU A 756 -1.89 7.73 21.75
C LEU A 756 -2.34 8.40 23.05
N THR A 757 -2.57 9.71 23.04
CA THR A 757 -3.05 10.45 24.21
C THR A 757 -4.46 9.99 24.59
N GLU A 758 -5.34 9.81 23.61
CA GLU A 758 -6.69 9.29 23.86
C GLU A 758 -6.64 7.84 24.38
N ALA A 759 -5.80 6.98 23.80
CA ALA A 759 -5.64 5.61 24.26
C ALA A 759 -5.06 5.52 25.68
N ALA A 760 -4.08 6.36 26.03
CA ALA A 760 -3.54 6.44 27.39
C ALA A 760 -4.62 6.91 28.39
N ARG A 761 -5.43 7.91 27.99
CA ARG A 761 -6.56 8.39 28.81
C ARG A 761 -7.58 7.30 29.08
N GLN A 762 -7.92 6.47 28.08
CA GLN A 762 -8.81 5.32 28.26
C GLN A 762 -8.20 4.22 29.14
N ALA A 763 -6.87 4.07 29.14
CA ALA A 763 -6.16 3.16 30.03
C ALA A 763 -6.05 3.67 31.49
N GLY A 764 -6.41 4.94 31.75
CA GLY A 764 -6.17 5.59 33.03
C GLY A 764 -4.69 5.95 33.28
N THR A 765 -3.89 6.03 32.23
CA THR A 765 -2.46 6.36 32.29
C THR A 765 -2.17 7.65 31.49
N ARG A 766 -0.90 8.04 31.42
CA ARG A 766 -0.42 9.15 30.58
C ARG A 766 0.46 8.62 29.44
N LEU A 767 0.50 9.36 28.34
CA LEU A 767 1.47 9.16 27.27
C LEU A 767 2.88 9.57 27.75
N TRP A 768 3.88 8.77 27.43
CA TRP A 768 5.28 9.05 27.69
C TRP A 768 6.00 9.26 26.38
N ILE A 769 6.68 10.39 26.22
CA ILE A 769 7.41 10.70 24.99
C ILE A 769 8.89 10.48 25.22
N GLU A 770 9.48 9.57 24.44
CA GLU A 770 10.93 9.34 24.40
C GLU A 770 11.55 9.18 25.81
N ASN A 771 12.46 10.07 26.20
CA ASN A 771 13.20 10.01 27.47
C ASN A 771 12.33 10.25 28.72
N GLU A 772 11.14 10.82 28.59
CA GLU A 772 10.21 10.90 29.73
C GLU A 772 9.85 9.51 30.25
N ALA A 773 9.87 8.49 29.39
CA ALA A 773 9.58 7.10 29.73
C ALA A 773 10.53 6.54 30.80
N LEU A 774 11.67 7.19 31.11
CA LEU A 774 12.51 6.77 32.24
C LEU A 774 11.81 6.89 33.60
N GLY A 775 10.85 7.81 33.73
CA GLY A 775 10.02 7.95 34.93
C GLY A 775 8.89 6.92 35.03
N LEU A 776 8.69 6.10 33.99
CA LEU A 776 7.67 5.06 33.97
C LEU A 776 7.90 3.99 35.05
N ALA A 777 9.16 3.66 35.31
CA ALA A 777 9.52 2.59 36.25
C ALA A 777 9.10 2.88 37.70
N ASP A 778 8.85 4.14 38.04
CA ASP A 778 8.38 4.55 39.37
C ASP A 778 6.85 4.49 39.53
N GLN A 779 6.11 4.51 38.42
CA GLN A 779 4.65 4.46 38.43
C GLN A 779 4.11 3.03 38.26
N ILE A 780 4.93 2.10 37.77
CA ILE A 780 4.50 0.71 37.55
C ILE A 780 4.47 -0.06 38.88
N ASN A 781 3.28 -0.56 39.21
CA ASN A 781 3.06 -1.53 40.27
C ASN A 781 2.40 -2.78 39.67
N PRO A 782 3.16 -3.84 39.34
CA PRO A 782 2.61 -5.03 38.71
C PRO A 782 1.66 -5.83 39.62
N GLY A 783 1.56 -5.47 40.90
CA GLY A 783 0.82 -6.25 41.89
C GLY A 783 1.49 -7.59 42.17
N LYS A 784 0.98 -8.29 43.18
CA LYS A 784 1.46 -9.61 43.59
C LYS A 784 0.35 -10.63 43.45
N ARG A 785 0.72 -11.87 43.14
CA ARG A 785 -0.18 -13.02 43.14
C ARG A 785 0.32 -14.09 44.08
N ALA A 786 -0.62 -14.74 44.75
CA ALA A 786 -0.35 -15.95 45.50
C ALA A 786 0.08 -17.07 44.55
N TRP A 787 1.07 -17.85 44.96
CA TRP A 787 1.40 -19.12 44.34
C TRP A 787 1.41 -20.21 45.40
N GLU A 788 0.94 -21.38 44.99
CA GLU A 788 1.02 -22.59 45.80
C GLU A 788 1.93 -23.60 45.10
N SER A 789 2.82 -24.23 45.87
CA SER A 789 3.55 -25.39 45.40
C SER A 789 3.67 -26.41 46.52
N THR A 790 3.73 -27.68 46.15
CA THR A 790 3.98 -28.78 47.06
C THR A 790 5.45 -29.16 47.00
N ALA A 791 6.13 -29.10 48.14
CA ALA A 791 7.47 -29.65 48.28
C ALA A 791 7.40 -30.97 49.05
N ASP A 792 7.90 -32.05 48.46
CA ASP A 792 8.03 -33.33 49.16
C ASP A 792 9.11 -33.22 50.24
N LEU A 793 8.82 -33.65 51.47
CA LEU A 793 9.84 -33.80 52.49
C LEU A 793 10.81 -34.94 52.09
N PRO A 794 12.11 -34.84 52.41
CA PRO A 794 13.06 -35.88 52.07
C PRO A 794 12.64 -37.22 52.66
N ARG A 795 12.60 -38.22 51.78
CA ARG A 795 12.07 -39.57 52.05
C ARG A 795 12.86 -40.33 53.13
N MET A 796 14.11 -39.96 53.39
CA MET A 796 15.00 -40.59 54.37
C MET A 796 15.38 -39.61 55.49
N HIS A 797 14.61 -39.60 56.57
CA HIS A 797 14.90 -38.74 57.71
C HIS A 797 16.10 -39.29 58.52
N PRO A 798 17.16 -38.48 58.81
CA PRO A 798 18.37 -38.93 59.51
C PRO A 798 18.10 -39.59 60.87
N ALA A 799 17.02 -39.19 61.55
CA ALA A 799 16.62 -39.78 62.83
C ALA A 799 16.37 -41.30 62.76
N TRP A 800 15.82 -41.82 61.67
CA TRP A 800 15.59 -43.27 61.53
C TRP A 800 16.90 -44.03 61.30
N PHE A 801 17.87 -43.41 60.63
CA PHE A 801 19.22 -43.95 60.51
C PHE A 801 19.93 -43.95 61.88
N ALA A 802 19.76 -42.90 62.68
CA ALA A 802 20.27 -42.85 64.05
C ALA A 802 19.64 -43.92 64.93
N VAL A 803 18.32 -44.14 64.85
CA VAL A 803 17.63 -45.24 65.56
C VAL A 803 18.17 -46.61 65.14
N LEU A 804 18.37 -46.83 63.84
CA LEU A 804 18.95 -48.06 63.32
C LEU A 804 20.39 -48.28 63.84
N ALA A 805 21.24 -47.26 63.76
CA ALA A 805 22.62 -47.32 64.20
C ALA A 805 22.73 -47.53 65.72
N LEU A 806 21.90 -46.84 66.51
CA LEU A 806 21.84 -47.01 67.96
C LEU A 806 21.34 -48.41 68.33
N ALA A 807 20.27 -48.90 67.69
CA ALA A 807 19.72 -50.22 67.98
C ALA A 807 20.74 -51.33 67.71
N LEU A 808 21.41 -51.30 66.56
CA LEU A 808 22.45 -52.26 66.19
C LEU A 808 23.72 -52.10 67.04
N GLY A 809 24.12 -50.86 67.33
CA GLY A 809 25.29 -50.57 68.16
C GLY A 809 25.12 -51.03 69.61
N LEU A 810 23.94 -50.78 70.20
CA LEU A 810 23.57 -51.28 71.52
C LEU A 810 23.49 -52.80 71.55
N GLU A 811 22.85 -53.41 70.53
CA GLU A 811 22.78 -54.87 70.40
C GLU A 811 24.18 -55.49 70.36
N TRP A 812 25.09 -54.94 69.55
CA TRP A 812 26.46 -55.40 69.44
C TRP A 812 27.26 -55.22 70.74
N ALA A 813 27.17 -54.05 71.39
CA ALA A 813 27.86 -53.79 72.64
C ALA A 813 27.41 -54.76 73.74
N LEU A 814 26.10 -55.01 73.83
CA LEU A 814 25.52 -55.97 74.76
C LEU A 814 25.91 -57.41 74.45
N ARG A 815 26.00 -57.81 73.17
CA ARG A 815 26.50 -59.13 72.78
C ARG A 815 27.96 -59.32 73.13
N ARG A 816 28.82 -58.36 72.77
CA ARG A 816 30.27 -58.42 73.01
C ARG A 816 30.61 -58.44 74.49
N GLY A 817 29.88 -57.66 75.31
CA GLY A 817 30.05 -57.66 76.76
C GLY A 817 29.67 -58.98 77.45
N ASN A 818 28.83 -59.80 76.80
CA ASN A 818 28.37 -61.10 77.31
C ASN A 818 28.99 -62.30 76.58
N GLN A 819 30.10 -62.10 75.84
CA GLN A 819 30.81 -63.14 75.08
C GLN A 819 29.95 -63.88 74.05
N MET A 820 28.90 -63.22 73.53
CA MET A 820 28.08 -63.76 72.45
C MET A 820 28.74 -63.46 71.10
N SER A 821 28.72 -64.46 70.21
CA SER A 821 29.28 -64.35 68.84
C SER A 821 28.47 -63.40 67.97
#